data_AF-A0A1Z9QMW7-F1
#
_entry.id   AF-A0A1Z9QMW7-F1
#
_cell.length_a   1.000
_cell.length_b   1.000
_cell.length_c   1.000
_cell.angle_alpha   90.00
_cell.angle_beta   90.00
_cell.angle_gamma   90.00
#
_symmetry.space_group_name_H-M   'P 1'
#
loop_
_entity.id
_entity.type
_entity.pdbx_description
1 polymer ?
#
loop_
_entity_poly.entity_id
_entity_poly.type
_entity_poly.pdbx_seq_one_letter_code
_entity_poly.pdbx_strand_id
1 'polypeptide(L)'
;MDFFEKHIRPLLIQKCYECHSHESGESDGDLFLDSAAAMLKGGSRGAVLVPGKPDQSLLMRVINYRDRNLQMPPSGKLSESQIDLLRAWIEAGALDPRMEEPNKIDNTHDIANTSPIDRDPSTHWAFNLPTRQRANAVLHADVEDTIDVLAASAAEEANIVVSSRADRATLLRRLYYDLTGLPPSLDTIQTFTESKRPDAYHRLVDQLLASPGFGERFGRHWLDVARYADTVGYALGGKERRYKGSERYRDWTIRSFAQDMPYDEMVYHQLAADRTDPSNENGNLEAMGFLTLGRQFLNPLDTIDDRIDVITRGLLGLTVACARCHDHKFDPIPTEDYYALGGIIASSQRPKNGASPLMLVDKPNPIDSPVLVRGQIGNRGPIVPRRFLTALRSEQEKRFTDGSGRKELADKIATPDNPLTARVMVNRVWSYLIGKPLVSNPSDFGFRTKPPAIPEILDELAATFSEDWSIKKLVRRIVLSKIYQQRVTTDAASLTADPENQLLARGNRKRRDFESLRDSILAVSGTLDHALGGPPVSITSNKPTHRRTIYAMIDRQNLPALFRTFDFASPDTHSPGRYFTTVPQQALFLMNSPEMMAIARATAGVIRQQKKSPGVTHTRAIFRRILGRDPSQHELVMATAFIQTPIQKPKPTTDPRSLWSYGTTTMSPERKEGQPSEFSALERYRDGRWQASDEFPTTAPFGHAYLGKSGGHTTSDPSLGVVRRYTAPQNETITLEGNIRHKSDQGDGVTFVIHVNGQEVYESTQLNSQQTHGPHQFRLKAGDTVDLIATPGRTSSFDSFEWTAKLQTANAQEERDSMKHFSGPFEKKKIQSLDRLEQLAQILILSNEFAFID
;
A
#
# COMPACT_ATOMS: atom_id res chain seq x y z
N MET A 1 -39.89 -7.68 -15.26
CA MET A 1 -38.43 -7.88 -15.14
C MET A 1 -37.74 -6.63 -14.59
N ASP A 2 -37.69 -5.50 -15.31
CA ASP A 2 -37.02 -4.26 -14.86
C ASP A 2 -37.43 -3.74 -13.48
N PHE A 3 -38.72 -3.83 -13.14
CA PHE A 3 -39.23 -3.40 -11.82
C PHE A 3 -38.62 -4.22 -10.67
N PHE A 4 -38.45 -5.53 -10.87
CA PHE A 4 -37.86 -6.41 -9.89
C PHE A 4 -36.37 -6.05 -9.67
N GLU A 5 -35.60 -5.90 -10.74
CA GLU A 5 -34.17 -5.57 -10.66
C GLU A 5 -33.90 -4.18 -10.06
N LYS A 6 -34.72 -3.18 -10.38
CA LYS A 6 -34.53 -1.80 -9.91
C LYS A 6 -35.02 -1.56 -8.49
N HIS A 7 -36.07 -2.24 -8.04
CA HIS A 7 -36.76 -1.90 -6.80
C HIS A 7 -36.86 -3.05 -5.80
N ILE A 8 -37.05 -4.29 -6.26
CA ILE A 8 -37.33 -5.43 -5.36
C ILE A 8 -36.04 -6.14 -4.95
N ARG A 9 -35.16 -6.50 -5.90
CA ARG A 9 -33.88 -7.16 -5.62
C ARG A 9 -33.00 -6.35 -4.66
N PRO A 10 -32.80 -5.03 -4.83
CA PRO A 10 -31.99 -4.24 -3.89
C PRO A 10 -32.59 -4.21 -2.47
N LEU A 11 -33.93 -4.18 -2.38
CA LEU A 11 -34.63 -4.20 -1.10
C LEU A 11 -34.48 -5.55 -0.40
N LEU A 12 -34.60 -6.67 -1.13
CA LEU A 12 -34.38 -8.01 -0.59
C LEU A 12 -32.93 -8.22 -0.14
N ILE A 13 -31.95 -7.76 -0.93
CA ILE A 13 -30.53 -7.79 -0.56
C ILE A 13 -30.29 -7.03 0.74
N GLN A 14 -30.82 -5.81 0.83
CA GLN A 14 -30.54 -4.94 1.97
C GLN A 14 -31.26 -5.36 3.26
N LYS A 15 -32.46 -5.96 3.16
CA LYS A 15 -33.35 -6.15 4.31
C LYS A 15 -33.67 -7.61 4.64
N CYS A 16 -33.35 -8.54 3.76
CA CYS A 16 -33.83 -9.92 3.88
C CYS A 16 -32.73 -10.97 3.68
N TYR A 17 -31.75 -10.72 2.80
CA TYR A 17 -30.75 -11.75 2.43
C TYR A 17 -29.77 -12.08 3.53
N GLU A 18 -29.59 -11.19 4.51
CA GLU A 18 -28.77 -11.48 5.70
C GLU A 18 -29.24 -12.75 6.44
N CYS A 19 -30.54 -13.06 6.40
CA CYS A 19 -31.12 -14.24 7.08
C CYS A 19 -31.87 -15.21 6.15
N HIS A 20 -32.22 -14.80 4.91
CA HIS A 20 -33.06 -15.60 4.00
C HIS A 20 -32.44 -15.69 2.59
N SER A 21 -31.14 -15.96 2.49
CA SER A 21 -30.47 -16.23 1.21
C SER A 21 -29.63 -17.51 1.28
N HIS A 22 -29.33 -18.11 0.14
CA HIS A 22 -28.38 -19.24 0.09
C HIS A 22 -26.97 -18.78 0.51
N GLU A 23 -26.65 -17.49 0.37
CA GLU A 23 -25.41 -16.89 0.83
C GLU A 23 -25.31 -16.78 2.37
N SER A 24 -26.44 -16.68 3.10
CA SER A 24 -26.45 -16.58 4.57
C SER A 24 -26.14 -17.91 5.29
N GLY A 25 -26.11 -19.04 4.58
CA GLY A 25 -25.63 -20.33 5.09
C GLY A 25 -26.60 -21.12 5.99
N GLU A 26 -27.54 -20.44 6.67
CA GLU A 26 -28.74 -21.00 7.29
C GLU A 26 -29.90 -20.01 7.07
N SER A 27 -31.13 -20.50 6.93
CA SER A 27 -32.33 -19.66 6.79
C SER A 27 -33.34 -19.93 7.89
N ASP A 28 -33.73 -18.88 8.61
CA ASP A 28 -34.79 -18.97 9.61
C ASP A 28 -36.10 -19.45 8.96
N GLY A 29 -36.51 -20.66 9.32
CA GLY A 29 -37.73 -21.30 8.82
C GLY A 29 -37.63 -21.89 7.42
N ASP A 30 -36.43 -22.23 6.92
CA ASP A 30 -36.16 -22.85 5.61
C ASP A 30 -36.60 -22.01 4.40
N LEU A 31 -36.54 -20.68 4.51
CA LEU A 31 -37.06 -19.75 3.51
C LEU A 31 -35.94 -19.04 2.73
N PHE A 32 -35.87 -19.20 1.41
CA PHE A 32 -34.88 -18.50 0.58
C PHE A 32 -35.53 -17.48 -0.36
N LEU A 33 -35.04 -16.25 -0.31
CA LEU A 33 -35.57 -15.10 -1.07
C LEU A 33 -34.66 -14.67 -2.24
N ASP A 34 -33.52 -15.33 -2.40
CA ASP A 34 -32.53 -15.11 -3.46
C ASP A 34 -32.72 -16.04 -4.68
N SER A 35 -33.72 -16.93 -4.64
CA SER A 35 -34.14 -17.77 -5.77
C SER A 35 -35.64 -17.65 -6.01
N ALA A 36 -36.05 -17.43 -7.27
CA ALA A 36 -37.46 -17.38 -7.66
C ALA A 36 -38.19 -18.67 -7.33
N ALA A 37 -37.56 -19.82 -7.62
CA ALA A 37 -38.12 -21.13 -7.35
C ALA A 37 -38.31 -21.36 -5.84
N ALA A 38 -37.36 -20.92 -5.01
CA ALA A 38 -37.45 -21.06 -3.56
C ALA A 38 -38.50 -20.13 -2.93
N MET A 39 -38.64 -18.91 -3.46
CA MET A 39 -39.70 -17.97 -3.06
C MET A 39 -41.11 -18.48 -3.36
N LEU A 40 -41.27 -19.21 -4.47
CA LEU A 40 -42.55 -19.84 -4.81
C LEU A 40 -42.81 -21.10 -3.97
N LYS A 41 -41.77 -21.89 -3.68
CA LYS A 41 -41.85 -23.08 -2.81
C LYS A 41 -42.18 -22.70 -1.36
N GLY A 42 -41.65 -21.58 -0.87
CA GLY A 42 -41.79 -21.16 0.51
C GLY A 42 -40.93 -21.95 1.49
N GLY A 43 -41.09 -21.66 2.78
CA GLY A 43 -40.36 -22.34 3.87
C GLY A 43 -41.23 -23.32 4.65
N SER A 44 -40.78 -23.69 5.83
CA SER A 44 -41.46 -24.58 6.79
C SER A 44 -42.91 -24.20 7.14
N ARG A 45 -43.31 -22.94 6.90
CA ARG A 45 -44.66 -22.40 7.13
C ARG A 45 -45.51 -22.28 5.86
N GLY A 46 -45.06 -22.89 4.75
CA GLY A 46 -45.73 -22.86 3.45
C GLY A 46 -45.27 -21.70 2.56
N ALA A 47 -45.99 -21.51 1.44
CA ALA A 47 -45.67 -20.52 0.42
C ALA A 47 -45.55 -19.10 1.01
N VAL A 48 -44.40 -18.46 0.79
CA VAL A 48 -44.17 -17.09 1.29
C VAL A 48 -44.93 -16.05 0.46
N LEU A 49 -45.22 -16.37 -0.79
CA LEU A 49 -45.82 -15.49 -1.79
C LEU A 49 -46.93 -16.22 -2.55
N VAL A 50 -48.04 -15.51 -2.76
CA VAL A 50 -49.13 -15.95 -3.64
C VAL A 50 -49.22 -14.91 -4.77
N PRO A 51 -48.70 -15.23 -5.97
CA PRO A 51 -48.73 -14.31 -7.11
C PRO A 51 -50.12 -13.73 -7.37
N GLY A 52 -50.22 -12.41 -7.53
CA GLY A 52 -51.47 -11.67 -7.75
C GLY A 52 -52.34 -11.46 -6.51
N LYS A 53 -51.95 -11.99 -5.34
CA LYS A 53 -52.75 -11.94 -4.10
C LYS A 53 -51.91 -11.49 -2.89
N PRO A 54 -51.62 -10.18 -2.76
CA PRO A 54 -50.78 -9.66 -1.68
C PRO A 54 -51.34 -9.96 -0.29
N ASP A 55 -52.65 -9.85 -0.09
CA ASP A 55 -53.27 -10.06 1.23
C ASP A 55 -53.30 -11.53 1.67
N GLN A 56 -53.07 -12.46 0.73
CA GLN A 56 -52.92 -13.90 1.01
C GLN A 56 -51.46 -14.33 1.15
N SER A 57 -50.50 -13.45 0.82
CA SER A 57 -49.07 -13.73 0.87
C SER A 57 -48.53 -13.61 2.30
N LEU A 58 -47.84 -14.65 2.78
CA LEU A 58 -47.23 -14.65 4.11
C LEU A 58 -46.21 -13.51 4.27
N LEU A 59 -45.47 -13.18 3.20
CA LEU A 59 -44.53 -12.04 3.17
C LEU A 59 -45.21 -10.75 3.62
N MET A 60 -46.39 -10.43 3.07
CA MET A 60 -47.13 -9.21 3.41
C MET A 60 -47.61 -9.22 4.86
N ARG A 61 -47.93 -10.38 5.41
CA ARG A 61 -48.37 -10.52 6.80
C ARG A 61 -47.22 -10.24 7.78
N VAL A 62 -46.04 -10.79 7.52
CA VAL A 62 -44.87 -10.67 8.41
C VAL A 62 -44.21 -9.30 8.33
N ILE A 63 -44.14 -8.67 7.14
CA ILE A 63 -43.56 -7.32 6.99
C ILE A 63 -44.47 -6.20 7.48
N ASN A 64 -45.78 -6.44 7.54
CA ASN A 64 -46.73 -5.52 8.15
C ASN A 64 -46.87 -5.71 9.67
N TYR A 65 -46.13 -6.65 10.27
CA TYR A 65 -46.16 -6.97 11.69
C TYR A 65 -47.57 -7.34 12.18
N ARG A 66 -48.40 -7.91 11.28
CA ARG A 66 -49.77 -8.34 11.60
C ARG A 66 -49.80 -9.64 12.39
N ASP A 67 -48.68 -10.35 12.46
CA ASP A 67 -48.45 -11.49 13.32
C ASP A 67 -47.55 -11.06 14.50
N ARG A 68 -48.02 -11.22 15.74
CA ARG A 68 -47.27 -10.83 16.94
C ARG A 68 -46.12 -11.77 17.26
N ASN A 69 -46.14 -12.99 16.71
CA ASN A 69 -45.14 -14.03 16.95
C ASN A 69 -44.17 -14.19 15.76
N LEU A 70 -44.37 -13.44 14.67
CA LEU A 70 -43.57 -13.55 13.45
C LEU A 70 -43.49 -12.19 12.73
N GLN A 71 -42.54 -11.37 13.14
CA GLN A 71 -42.31 -10.01 12.63
C GLN A 71 -40.95 -9.93 11.93
N MET A 72 -40.94 -9.48 10.68
CA MET A 72 -39.72 -9.39 9.86
C MET A 72 -39.65 -8.05 9.11
N PRO A 73 -38.48 -7.39 8.99
CA PRO A 73 -37.17 -7.76 9.57
C PRO A 73 -37.08 -7.49 11.09
N PRO A 74 -36.33 -8.29 11.87
CA PRO A 74 -36.27 -8.16 13.33
C PRO A 74 -35.61 -6.85 13.80
N SER A 75 -34.80 -6.23 12.95
CA SER A 75 -34.13 -4.95 13.19
C SER A 75 -35.02 -3.72 12.99
N GLY A 76 -36.28 -3.90 12.57
CA GLY A 76 -37.28 -2.83 12.47
C GLY A 76 -38.18 -2.95 11.23
N LYS A 77 -39.44 -2.52 11.36
CA LYS A 77 -40.45 -2.56 10.29
C LYS A 77 -39.98 -1.76 9.07
N LEU A 78 -40.21 -2.30 7.88
CA LEU A 78 -39.99 -1.58 6.61
C LEU A 78 -40.82 -0.29 6.56
N SER A 79 -40.33 0.72 5.83
CA SER A 79 -41.11 1.93 5.59
C SER A 79 -42.35 1.61 4.73
N GLU A 80 -43.42 2.40 4.89
CA GLU A 80 -44.65 2.21 4.10
C GLU A 80 -44.36 2.20 2.59
N SER A 81 -43.47 3.07 2.11
CA SER A 81 -43.04 3.08 0.70
C SER A 81 -42.39 1.78 0.21
N GLN A 82 -41.65 1.07 1.07
CA GLN A 82 -41.01 -0.21 0.74
C GLN A 82 -42.02 -1.36 0.78
N ILE A 83 -42.99 -1.29 1.69
CA ILE A 83 -44.10 -2.24 1.78
C ILE A 83 -44.99 -2.12 0.54
N ASP A 84 -45.25 -0.89 0.07
CA ASP A 84 -46.02 -0.62 -1.14
C ASP A 84 -45.33 -1.15 -2.40
N LEU A 85 -44.00 -1.06 -2.49
CA LEU A 85 -43.23 -1.66 -3.59
C LEU A 85 -43.37 -3.18 -3.63
N LEU A 86 -43.25 -3.84 -2.47
CA LEU A 86 -43.43 -5.30 -2.37
C LEU A 86 -44.89 -5.70 -2.66
N ARG A 87 -45.87 -4.92 -2.19
CA ARG A 87 -47.29 -5.13 -2.49
C ARG A 87 -47.56 -5.05 -3.99
N ALA A 88 -47.13 -3.96 -4.63
CA ALA A 88 -47.33 -3.73 -6.06
C ALA A 88 -46.67 -4.82 -6.91
N TRP A 89 -45.49 -5.30 -6.51
CA TRP A 89 -44.81 -6.40 -7.18
C TRP A 89 -45.60 -7.72 -7.08
N ILE A 90 -46.16 -8.03 -5.90
CA ILE A 90 -46.98 -9.23 -5.71
C ILE A 90 -48.29 -9.13 -6.51
N GLU A 91 -48.96 -7.98 -6.48
CA GLU A 91 -50.17 -7.70 -7.27
C GLU A 91 -49.91 -7.88 -8.77
N ALA A 92 -48.73 -7.46 -9.25
CA ALA A 92 -48.29 -7.64 -10.64
C ALA A 92 -47.86 -9.08 -10.99
N GLY A 93 -48.15 -10.06 -10.12
CA GLY A 93 -47.87 -11.48 -10.38
C GLY A 93 -46.51 -11.97 -9.91
N ALA A 94 -45.80 -11.20 -9.07
CA ALA A 94 -44.51 -11.56 -8.48
C ALA A 94 -43.45 -12.00 -9.53
N LEU A 95 -43.42 -11.32 -10.68
CA LEU A 95 -42.51 -11.65 -11.78
C LEU A 95 -41.04 -11.52 -11.35
N ASP A 96 -40.27 -12.58 -11.56
CA ASP A 96 -38.87 -12.70 -11.18
C ASP A 96 -38.02 -13.17 -12.38
N PRO A 97 -37.00 -12.41 -12.82
CA PRO A 97 -36.16 -12.76 -13.96
C PRO A 97 -35.28 -13.99 -13.75
N ARG A 98 -35.23 -14.55 -12.54
CA ARG A 98 -34.48 -15.77 -12.22
C ARG A 98 -35.24 -17.07 -12.57
N MET A 99 -36.24 -17.03 -13.45
CA MET A 99 -37.18 -18.12 -13.75
C MET A 99 -36.88 -18.94 -15.02
N GLU A 100 -35.86 -18.63 -15.83
CA GLU A 100 -35.53 -19.39 -17.07
C GLU A 100 -34.07 -19.91 -17.13
N GLU A 101 -33.90 -21.00 -17.90
CA GLU A 101 -33.06 -22.18 -17.65
C GLU A 101 -31.54 -22.11 -17.96
N PRO A 102 -30.75 -23.01 -17.34
CA PRO A 102 -29.31 -23.16 -17.44
C PRO A 102 -28.89 -24.03 -18.65
N ASN A 103 -27.89 -23.58 -19.42
CA ASN A 103 -27.13 -24.50 -20.27
C ASN A 103 -25.76 -23.91 -20.69
N LYS A 104 -24.70 -24.48 -20.12
CA LYS A 104 -23.59 -25.14 -20.84
C LYS A 104 -22.53 -25.59 -19.83
N ILE A 105 -22.39 -26.91 -19.72
CA ILE A 105 -21.24 -27.70 -19.22
C ILE A 105 -20.24 -26.88 -18.38
N ASP A 106 -20.46 -26.87 -17.08
CA ASP A 106 -19.38 -26.63 -16.13
C ASP A 106 -19.67 -27.53 -14.92
N ASN A 107 -18.67 -28.19 -14.36
CA ASN A 107 -18.79 -29.09 -13.20
C ASN A 107 -19.16 -28.35 -11.90
N THR A 108 -19.77 -27.17 -12.00
CA THR A 108 -20.13 -26.26 -10.93
C THR A 108 -21.49 -26.55 -10.31
N HIS A 109 -22.34 -27.35 -10.96
CA HIS A 109 -23.65 -27.74 -10.40
C HIS A 109 -23.53 -28.60 -9.13
N ASP A 110 -22.46 -29.40 -8.98
CA ASP A 110 -22.18 -30.14 -7.73
C ASP A 110 -21.52 -29.27 -6.66
N ILE A 111 -20.76 -28.23 -7.04
CA ILE A 111 -20.05 -27.36 -6.10
C ILE A 111 -21.03 -26.46 -5.33
N ALA A 112 -22.13 -26.01 -5.97
CA ALA A 112 -23.10 -25.11 -5.35
C ALA A 112 -24.00 -25.78 -4.30
N ASN A 113 -24.25 -27.10 -4.42
CA ASN A 113 -25.14 -27.86 -3.53
C ASN A 113 -24.42 -28.72 -2.50
N THR A 114 -23.09 -28.83 -2.59
CA THR A 114 -22.25 -29.60 -1.66
C THR A 114 -21.62 -28.67 -0.63
N SER A 115 -21.78 -28.99 0.66
CA SER A 115 -21.10 -28.28 1.75
C SER A 115 -19.60 -28.22 1.45
N PRO A 116 -18.91 -27.09 1.71
CA PRO A 116 -17.48 -26.96 1.45
C PRO A 116 -16.64 -28.10 2.02
N ILE A 117 -17.03 -28.65 3.18
CA ILE A 117 -16.29 -29.72 3.87
C ILE A 117 -16.43 -31.10 3.21
N ASP A 118 -17.52 -31.31 2.46
CA ASP A 118 -17.81 -32.57 1.79
C ASP A 118 -17.21 -32.62 0.38
N ARG A 119 -16.53 -31.54 -0.06
CA ARG A 119 -15.88 -31.48 -1.37
C ARG A 119 -14.62 -32.32 -1.36
N ASP A 120 -14.52 -33.25 -2.30
CA ASP A 120 -13.31 -34.02 -2.53
C ASP A 120 -12.21 -33.14 -3.17
N PRO A 121 -11.09 -32.87 -2.46
CA PRO A 121 -9.99 -32.06 -2.99
C PRO A 121 -9.46 -32.57 -4.34
N SER A 122 -9.47 -33.88 -4.58
CA SER A 122 -8.95 -34.48 -5.81
C SER A 122 -9.71 -34.06 -7.07
N THR A 123 -10.92 -33.52 -6.93
CA THR A 123 -11.72 -33.01 -8.06
C THR A 123 -11.26 -31.63 -8.53
N HIS A 124 -10.47 -30.90 -7.74
CA HIS A 124 -10.01 -29.56 -8.07
C HIS A 124 -8.59 -29.56 -8.64
N TRP A 125 -8.39 -28.84 -9.75
CA TRP A 125 -7.13 -28.82 -10.51
C TRP A 125 -5.88 -28.52 -9.66
N ALA A 126 -5.99 -27.59 -8.70
CA ALA A 126 -4.86 -27.16 -7.89
C ALA A 126 -4.44 -28.16 -6.79
N PHE A 127 -5.32 -29.09 -6.40
CA PHE A 127 -5.04 -30.08 -5.34
C PHE A 127 -4.51 -31.41 -5.90
N ASN A 128 -4.45 -31.54 -7.23
CA ASN A 128 -3.78 -32.66 -7.90
C ASN A 128 -2.30 -32.34 -8.13
N LEU A 129 -1.40 -33.31 -8.06
CA LEU A 129 0.02 -33.06 -8.32
C LEU A 129 0.26 -32.46 -9.72
N PRO A 130 1.13 -31.45 -9.87
CA PRO A 130 1.47 -30.90 -11.17
C PRO A 130 2.16 -31.97 -12.02
N THR A 131 1.80 -32.04 -13.31
CA THR A 131 2.35 -33.03 -14.23
C THR A 131 3.19 -32.39 -15.32
N ARG A 132 4.33 -33.03 -15.64
CA ARG A 132 5.13 -32.67 -16.81
C ARG A 132 4.37 -32.94 -18.08
N GLN A 133 4.41 -31.99 -19.00
CA GLN A 133 3.70 -32.07 -20.26
C GLN A 133 4.58 -32.76 -21.30
N ARG A 134 4.10 -33.86 -21.88
CA ARG A 134 4.75 -34.49 -23.04
C ARG A 134 4.31 -33.71 -24.28
N ALA A 135 5.14 -32.78 -24.75
CA ALA A 135 4.85 -32.09 -26.00
C ALA A 135 4.78 -33.09 -27.16
N ASN A 136 3.57 -33.42 -27.62
CA ASN A 136 3.34 -34.12 -28.88
C ASN A 136 3.35 -33.10 -30.02
N ALA A 137 4.51 -32.52 -30.33
CA ALA A 137 4.65 -31.65 -31.49
C ALA A 137 6.03 -31.80 -32.12
N VAL A 138 6.04 -31.89 -33.44
CA VAL A 138 7.22 -31.99 -34.29
C VAL A 138 8.19 -30.87 -33.93
N LEU A 139 9.36 -31.24 -33.40
CA LEU A 139 10.48 -30.33 -33.13
C LEU A 139 10.92 -29.70 -34.47
N HIS A 140 10.37 -28.55 -34.81
CA HIS A 140 10.98 -27.71 -35.84
C HIS A 140 12.29 -27.14 -35.31
N ALA A 141 13.28 -27.05 -36.20
CA ALA A 141 14.68 -26.77 -35.87
C ALA A 141 14.88 -25.34 -35.35
N ASP A 142 14.68 -25.17 -34.04
CA ASP A 142 15.26 -24.22 -33.09
C ASP A 142 14.54 -24.50 -31.76
N VAL A 143 15.04 -25.50 -31.00
CA VAL A 143 14.36 -26.22 -29.90
C VAL A 143 13.51 -25.30 -29.02
N GLU A 144 12.19 -25.29 -29.24
CA GLU A 144 11.22 -24.51 -28.47
C GLU A 144 11.00 -25.13 -27.08
N ASP A 145 10.93 -24.30 -26.03
CA ASP A 145 10.55 -24.77 -24.70
C ASP A 145 9.09 -25.26 -24.72
N THR A 146 8.77 -26.31 -23.97
CA THR A 146 7.40 -26.85 -23.84
C THR A 146 6.36 -25.76 -23.57
N ILE A 147 6.68 -24.76 -22.75
CA ILE A 147 5.72 -23.67 -22.44
C ILE A 147 5.44 -22.78 -23.67
N ASP A 148 6.43 -22.58 -24.54
CA ASP A 148 6.26 -21.80 -25.77
C ASP A 148 5.37 -22.53 -26.76
N VAL A 149 5.53 -23.86 -26.88
CA VAL A 149 4.69 -24.72 -27.73
C VAL A 149 3.23 -24.68 -27.27
N LEU A 150 3.00 -24.82 -25.96
CA LEU A 150 1.64 -24.77 -25.37
C LEU A 150 0.96 -23.42 -25.62
N ALA A 151 1.66 -22.31 -25.39
CA ALA A 151 1.13 -20.97 -25.64
C ALA A 151 0.85 -20.72 -27.14
N ALA A 152 1.76 -21.15 -28.02
CA ALA A 152 1.58 -21.01 -29.46
C ALA A 152 0.38 -21.82 -29.97
N SER A 153 0.20 -23.06 -29.52
CA SER A 153 -0.95 -23.91 -29.87
C SER A 153 -2.26 -23.27 -29.43
N ALA A 154 -2.33 -22.79 -28.20
CA ALA A 154 -3.54 -22.13 -27.68
C ALA A 154 -3.88 -20.84 -28.47
N ALA A 155 -2.88 -20.05 -28.83
CA ALA A 155 -3.07 -18.86 -29.65
C ALA A 155 -3.52 -19.21 -31.08
N GLU A 156 -2.94 -20.25 -31.70
CA GLU A 156 -3.31 -20.72 -33.03
C GLU A 156 -4.78 -21.22 -33.08
N GLU A 157 -5.18 -22.03 -32.10
CA GLU A 157 -6.57 -22.51 -31.97
C GLU A 157 -7.57 -21.36 -31.85
N ALA A 158 -7.17 -20.27 -31.19
CA ALA A 158 -7.98 -19.06 -31.02
C ALA A 158 -7.84 -18.05 -32.17
N ASN A 159 -7.09 -18.36 -33.24
CA ASN A 159 -6.77 -17.46 -34.35
C ASN A 159 -6.13 -16.13 -33.91
N ILE A 160 -5.29 -16.16 -32.87
CA ILE A 160 -4.57 -15.01 -32.33
C ILE A 160 -3.12 -15.03 -32.80
N VAL A 161 -2.66 -13.89 -33.33
CA VAL A 161 -1.29 -13.76 -33.85
C VAL A 161 -0.31 -13.58 -32.69
N VAL A 162 0.63 -14.52 -32.58
CA VAL A 162 1.76 -14.42 -31.64
C VAL A 162 2.71 -13.31 -32.07
N SER A 163 3.00 -12.41 -31.15
CA SER A 163 3.85 -11.25 -31.41
C SER A 163 5.30 -11.65 -31.60
N SER A 164 5.97 -10.97 -32.54
CA SER A 164 7.39 -11.20 -32.79
C SER A 164 8.26 -10.83 -31.57
N ARG A 165 9.48 -11.35 -31.56
CA ARG A 165 10.50 -11.02 -30.56
C ARG A 165 10.74 -9.49 -30.51
N ALA A 166 10.81 -8.94 -29.31
CA ALA A 166 11.20 -7.56 -29.08
C ALA A 166 12.64 -7.30 -29.54
N ASP A 167 12.96 -6.04 -29.87
CA ASP A 167 14.31 -5.67 -30.27
C ASP A 167 15.30 -5.83 -29.11
N ARG A 168 16.60 -5.89 -29.44
CA ARG A 168 17.67 -6.16 -28.46
C ARG A 168 17.72 -5.13 -27.34
N ALA A 169 17.48 -3.85 -27.62
CA ALA A 169 17.55 -2.80 -26.60
C ALA A 169 16.36 -2.91 -25.63
N THR A 170 15.17 -3.18 -26.15
CA THR A 170 13.98 -3.45 -25.34
C THR A 170 14.18 -4.68 -24.45
N LEU A 171 14.66 -5.80 -25.00
CA LEU A 171 14.92 -7.02 -24.22
C LEU A 171 15.98 -6.82 -23.13
N LEU A 172 17.08 -6.15 -23.44
CA LEU A 172 18.12 -5.82 -22.46
C LEU A 172 17.53 -5.02 -21.30
N ARG A 173 16.77 -3.97 -21.63
CA ARG A 173 16.18 -3.08 -20.63
C ARG A 173 15.16 -3.81 -19.77
N ARG A 174 14.26 -4.60 -20.38
CA ARG A 174 13.28 -5.45 -19.69
C ARG A 174 13.98 -6.38 -18.69
N LEU A 175 15.02 -7.09 -19.14
CA LEU A 175 15.76 -8.04 -18.32
C LEU A 175 16.49 -7.37 -17.15
N TYR A 176 17.10 -6.21 -17.36
CA TYR A 176 17.77 -5.46 -16.30
C TYR A 176 16.80 -5.03 -15.19
N TYR A 177 15.64 -4.49 -15.56
CA TYR A 177 14.65 -4.10 -14.56
C TYR A 177 14.04 -5.29 -13.83
N ASP A 178 13.73 -6.36 -14.55
CA ASP A 178 13.11 -7.54 -13.96
C ASP A 178 14.06 -8.29 -13.02
N LEU A 179 15.34 -8.37 -13.37
CA LEU A 179 16.33 -9.11 -12.60
C LEU A 179 17.09 -8.27 -11.59
N THR A 180 17.12 -6.93 -11.70
CA THR A 180 17.91 -6.10 -10.75
C THR A 180 17.14 -4.91 -10.16
N GLY A 181 16.02 -4.53 -10.78
CA GLY A 181 15.30 -3.30 -10.47
C GLY A 181 16.02 -2.02 -10.92
N LEU A 182 17.08 -2.12 -11.73
CA LEU A 182 17.93 -0.99 -12.14
C LEU A 182 18.03 -0.88 -13.67
N PRO A 183 18.27 0.34 -14.21
CA PRO A 183 18.60 0.51 -15.62
C PRO A 183 19.93 -0.17 -15.99
N PRO A 184 20.08 -0.66 -17.24
CA PRO A 184 21.40 -0.98 -17.78
C PRO A 184 22.25 0.28 -17.94
N SER A 185 23.58 0.14 -17.81
CA SER A 185 24.51 1.22 -18.12
C SER A 185 24.61 1.42 -19.64
N LEU A 186 25.02 2.62 -20.09
CA LEU A 186 25.22 2.89 -21.52
C LEU A 186 26.25 1.95 -22.17
N ASP A 187 27.33 1.65 -21.45
CA ASP A 187 28.36 0.71 -21.90
C ASP A 187 27.80 -0.71 -22.08
N THR A 188 26.95 -1.15 -21.16
CA THR A 188 26.23 -2.42 -21.28
C THR A 188 25.30 -2.42 -22.50
N ILE A 189 24.54 -1.35 -22.72
CA ILE A 189 23.64 -1.24 -23.87
C ILE A 189 24.43 -1.35 -25.17
N GLN A 190 25.52 -0.61 -25.29
CA GLN A 190 26.37 -0.64 -26.48
C GLN A 190 26.98 -2.04 -26.68
N THR A 191 27.64 -2.59 -25.66
CA THR A 191 28.28 -3.91 -25.72
C THR A 191 27.29 -5.01 -26.09
N PHE A 192 26.09 -4.99 -25.52
CA PHE A 192 25.07 -6.01 -25.82
C PHE A 192 24.49 -5.84 -27.22
N THR A 193 24.20 -4.62 -27.67
CA THR A 193 23.59 -4.39 -28.98
C THR A 193 24.56 -4.63 -30.14
N GLU A 194 25.86 -4.37 -29.95
CA GLU A 194 26.91 -4.61 -30.96
C GLU A 194 27.42 -6.07 -30.98
N SER A 195 27.14 -6.86 -29.94
CA SER A 195 27.59 -8.25 -29.85
C SER A 195 26.97 -9.14 -30.95
N LYS A 196 27.83 -9.71 -31.78
CA LYS A 196 27.47 -10.69 -32.83
C LYS A 196 27.38 -12.13 -32.33
N ARG A 197 27.57 -12.37 -31.03
CA ARG A 197 27.53 -13.73 -30.48
C ARG A 197 26.10 -14.27 -30.49
N PRO A 198 25.87 -15.51 -30.94
CA PRO A 198 24.54 -16.12 -30.91
C PRO A 198 24.03 -16.35 -29.48
N ASP A 199 24.93 -16.59 -28.51
CA ASP A 199 24.63 -16.80 -27.10
C ASP A 199 24.61 -15.51 -26.25
N ALA A 200 24.66 -14.33 -26.87
CA ALA A 200 24.78 -13.05 -26.15
C ALA A 200 23.67 -12.84 -25.11
N TYR A 201 22.43 -13.22 -25.43
CA TYR A 201 21.29 -13.09 -24.53
C TYR A 201 21.38 -14.07 -23.35
N HIS A 202 21.73 -15.33 -23.60
CA HIS A 202 21.92 -16.34 -22.55
C HIS A 202 23.00 -15.92 -21.55
N ARG A 203 24.15 -15.46 -22.05
CA ARG A 203 25.24 -14.98 -21.19
C ARG A 203 24.84 -13.78 -20.34
N LEU A 204 24.04 -12.87 -20.91
CA LEU A 204 23.53 -11.73 -20.17
C LEU A 204 22.56 -12.17 -19.05
N VAL A 205 21.66 -13.11 -19.34
CA VAL A 205 20.78 -13.71 -18.32
C VAL A 205 21.61 -14.31 -17.20
N ASP A 206 22.59 -15.15 -17.52
CA ASP A 206 23.45 -15.81 -16.54
C ASP A 206 24.25 -14.79 -15.69
N GLN A 207 24.75 -13.71 -16.32
CA GLN A 207 25.43 -12.62 -15.63
C GLN A 207 24.51 -11.88 -14.64
N LEU A 208 23.27 -11.58 -15.04
CA LEU A 208 22.32 -10.87 -14.18
C LEU A 208 21.84 -11.73 -13.02
N LEU A 209 21.58 -13.02 -13.26
CA LEU A 209 21.23 -13.99 -12.21
C LEU A 209 22.37 -14.18 -11.19
N ALA A 210 23.63 -14.03 -11.62
CA ALA A 210 24.79 -14.06 -10.73
C ALA A 210 25.04 -12.73 -9.99
N SER A 211 24.36 -11.64 -10.38
CA SER A 211 24.61 -10.31 -9.82
C SER A 211 23.98 -10.13 -8.42
N PRO A 212 24.57 -9.28 -7.55
CA PRO A 212 23.94 -8.93 -6.27
C PRO A 212 22.55 -8.30 -6.42
N GLY A 213 22.33 -7.59 -7.53
CA GLY A 213 21.05 -6.95 -7.84
C GLY A 213 19.89 -7.94 -7.93
N PHE A 214 20.16 -9.20 -8.32
CA PHE A 214 19.16 -10.27 -8.33
C PHE A 214 18.63 -10.60 -6.94
N GLY A 215 19.52 -10.78 -5.97
CA GLY A 215 19.14 -11.05 -4.59
C GLY A 215 18.32 -9.92 -3.99
N GLU A 216 18.71 -8.66 -4.24
CA GLU A 216 17.96 -7.50 -3.79
C GLU A 216 16.58 -7.41 -4.46
N ARG A 217 16.50 -7.66 -5.78
CA ARG A 217 15.24 -7.59 -6.52
C ARG A 217 14.24 -8.65 -6.08
N PHE A 218 14.65 -9.92 -6.06
CA PHE A 218 13.78 -11.03 -5.67
C PHE A 218 13.50 -11.03 -4.16
N GLY A 219 14.47 -10.62 -3.34
CA GLY A 219 14.26 -10.42 -1.92
C GLY A 219 13.17 -9.38 -1.64
N ARG A 220 13.11 -8.26 -2.38
CA ARG A 220 12.02 -7.28 -2.23
C ARG A 220 10.64 -7.89 -2.48
N HIS A 221 10.50 -8.70 -3.52
CA HIS A 221 9.23 -9.37 -3.82
C HIS A 221 8.79 -10.29 -2.67
N TRP A 222 9.73 -11.06 -2.11
CA TRP A 222 9.43 -11.94 -0.97
C TRP A 222 9.06 -11.19 0.32
N LEU A 223 9.69 -10.04 0.56
CA LEU A 223 9.44 -9.25 1.76
C LEU A 223 8.02 -8.64 1.79
N ASP A 224 7.36 -8.49 0.64
CA ASP A 224 5.92 -8.15 0.57
C ASP A 224 5.06 -9.33 1.09
N VAL A 225 5.38 -10.55 0.65
CA VAL A 225 4.71 -11.79 1.08
C VAL A 225 4.89 -12.02 2.58
N ALA A 226 6.12 -11.80 3.07
CA ALA A 226 6.50 -12.00 4.47
C ALA A 226 6.00 -10.88 5.40
N ARG A 227 5.31 -9.85 4.88
CA ARG A 227 4.82 -8.68 5.62
C ARG A 227 5.91 -7.99 6.44
N TYR A 228 7.07 -7.79 5.83
CA TYR A 228 8.26 -7.23 6.49
C TYR A 228 8.04 -5.80 6.99
N ALA A 229 8.49 -5.53 8.22
CA ALA A 229 8.65 -4.18 8.73
C ALA A 229 9.82 -4.12 9.73
N ASP A 230 10.38 -2.91 9.90
CA ASP A 230 11.40 -2.66 10.92
C ASP A 230 10.80 -2.38 12.31
N THR A 231 9.47 -2.27 12.42
CA THR A 231 8.77 -1.95 13.66
C THR A 231 7.67 -2.94 14.01
N VAL A 232 7.41 -3.09 15.32
CA VAL A 232 6.42 -4.00 15.91
C VAL A 232 4.96 -3.61 15.65
N GLY A 233 4.73 -2.38 15.21
CA GLY A 233 3.42 -1.73 15.21
C GLY A 233 3.18 -1.00 16.54
N TYR A 234 2.08 -1.35 17.22
CA TYR A 234 1.69 -0.77 18.50
C TYR A 234 2.59 -1.26 19.64
N ALA A 235 3.17 -0.33 20.41
CA ALA A 235 3.97 -0.64 21.60
C ALA A 235 3.39 0.08 22.82
N LEU A 236 3.10 -0.66 23.89
CA LEU A 236 2.62 -0.09 25.16
C LEU A 236 3.73 0.67 25.90
N GLY A 237 3.41 1.85 26.43
CA GLY A 237 4.20 2.53 27.47
C GLY A 237 5.60 2.99 27.06
N GLY A 238 5.77 3.55 25.85
CA GLY A 238 7.06 4.12 25.42
C GLY A 238 8.17 3.09 25.14
N LYS A 239 7.84 1.79 25.08
CA LYS A 239 8.77 0.73 24.70
C LYS A 239 9.32 0.92 23.29
N GLU A 240 10.53 0.45 23.05
CA GLU A 240 11.18 0.53 21.75
C GLU A 240 10.31 -0.14 20.67
N ARG A 241 9.94 0.66 19.67
CA ARG A 241 9.08 0.21 18.56
C ARG A 241 9.85 -0.55 17.48
N ARG A 242 11.17 -0.38 17.41
CA ARG A 242 12.02 -1.05 16.43
C ARG A 242 12.20 -2.52 16.81
N TYR A 243 12.01 -3.40 15.85
CA TYR A 243 12.37 -4.81 16.01
C TYR A 243 13.90 -4.93 16.00
N LYS A 244 14.49 -5.37 17.11
CA LYS A 244 15.92 -5.68 17.15
C LYS A 244 16.23 -6.80 16.16
N GLY A 245 17.08 -6.50 15.17
CA GLY A 245 17.51 -7.46 14.15
C GLY A 245 16.56 -7.62 12.96
N SER A 246 15.57 -6.74 12.75
CA SER A 246 14.71 -6.81 11.55
C SER A 246 15.52 -6.84 10.27
N GLU A 247 16.57 -6.01 10.18
CA GLU A 247 17.47 -5.97 9.03
C GLU A 247 18.14 -7.32 8.72
N ARG A 248 18.32 -8.19 9.72
CA ARG A 248 18.95 -9.50 9.54
C ARG A 248 18.07 -10.46 8.75
N TYR A 249 16.75 -10.40 8.92
CA TYR A 249 15.82 -11.19 8.08
C TYR A 249 15.80 -10.68 6.64
N ARG A 250 15.81 -9.36 6.44
CA ARG A 250 15.91 -8.77 5.11
C ARG A 250 17.19 -9.20 4.42
N ASP A 251 18.32 -9.10 5.11
CA ASP A 251 19.63 -9.45 4.57
C ASP A 251 19.78 -10.97 4.36
N TRP A 252 19.21 -11.79 5.24
CA TRP A 252 19.08 -13.24 5.03
C TRP A 252 18.28 -13.54 3.76
N THR A 253 17.11 -12.92 3.59
CA THR A 253 16.25 -13.11 2.40
C THR A 253 17.00 -12.75 1.12
N ILE A 254 17.66 -11.59 1.09
CA ILE A 254 18.47 -11.15 -0.06
C ILE A 254 19.56 -12.18 -0.38
N ARG A 255 20.26 -12.66 0.65
CA ARG A 255 21.31 -13.67 0.50
C ARG A 255 20.77 -15.01 -0.01
N SER A 256 19.63 -15.48 0.48
CA SER A 256 19.03 -16.75 0.04
C SER A 256 18.73 -16.74 -1.46
N PHE A 257 18.12 -15.67 -1.98
CA PHE A 257 17.92 -15.53 -3.43
C PHE A 257 19.25 -15.33 -4.19
N ALA A 258 20.18 -14.56 -3.65
CA ALA A 258 21.48 -14.35 -4.29
C ALA A 258 22.31 -15.63 -4.43
N GLN A 259 22.21 -16.54 -3.46
CA GLN A 259 22.93 -17.81 -3.43
C GLN A 259 22.16 -18.96 -4.11
N ASP A 260 20.92 -18.71 -4.54
CA ASP A 260 20.01 -19.73 -5.07
C ASP A 260 19.78 -20.87 -4.07
N MET A 261 19.55 -20.52 -2.81
CA MET A 261 19.11 -21.47 -1.80
C MET A 261 17.85 -22.18 -2.32
N PRO A 262 17.82 -23.52 -2.31
CA PRO A 262 16.62 -24.27 -2.67
C PRO A 262 15.40 -23.75 -1.93
N TYR A 263 14.30 -23.50 -2.63
CA TYR A 263 13.11 -22.87 -2.06
C TYR A 263 12.49 -23.70 -0.93
N ASP A 264 12.58 -25.03 -1.01
CA ASP A 264 12.19 -25.95 0.06
C ASP A 264 13.02 -25.75 1.33
N GLU A 265 14.35 -25.63 1.20
CA GLU A 265 15.23 -25.27 2.32
C GLU A 265 14.91 -23.87 2.87
N MET A 266 14.61 -22.91 2.00
CA MET A 266 14.21 -21.56 2.40
C MET A 266 12.94 -21.60 3.25
N VAL A 267 11.92 -22.37 2.83
CA VAL A 267 10.68 -22.60 3.60
C VAL A 267 11.00 -23.26 4.93
N TYR A 268 11.85 -24.30 4.93
CA TYR A 268 12.26 -25.00 6.14
C TYR A 268 12.89 -24.05 7.16
N HIS A 269 13.88 -23.27 6.76
CA HIS A 269 14.56 -22.34 7.66
C HIS A 269 13.60 -21.30 8.24
N GLN A 270 12.67 -20.80 7.43
CA GLN A 270 11.68 -19.82 7.92
C GLN A 270 10.74 -20.37 9.00
N LEU A 271 10.47 -21.68 8.99
CA LEU A 271 9.55 -22.33 9.93
C LEU A 271 10.27 -22.99 11.11
N ALA A 272 11.48 -23.53 10.89
CA ALA A 272 12.15 -24.45 11.80
C ALA A 272 13.68 -24.35 11.79
N ALA A 273 14.30 -23.21 11.46
CA ALA A 273 15.77 -23.08 11.46
C ALA A 273 16.43 -23.41 12.81
N ASP A 274 15.74 -23.32 13.94
CA ASP A 274 16.24 -23.76 15.25
C ASP A 274 16.60 -25.25 15.31
N ARG A 275 16.06 -26.03 14.37
CA ARG A 275 16.29 -27.47 14.27
C ARG A 275 17.51 -27.83 13.42
N THR A 276 17.96 -26.93 12.55
CA THR A 276 19.10 -27.17 11.63
C THR A 276 20.31 -26.28 11.90
N ASP A 277 20.14 -25.10 12.49
CA ASP A 277 21.22 -24.16 12.80
C ASP A 277 21.05 -23.55 14.21
N PRO A 278 20.96 -24.37 15.28
CA PRO A 278 20.63 -23.89 16.64
C PRO A 278 21.65 -22.89 17.21
N SER A 279 22.91 -22.94 16.77
CA SER A 279 23.98 -21.99 17.13
C SER A 279 24.04 -20.75 16.24
N ASN A 280 23.24 -20.70 15.15
CA ASN A 280 23.22 -19.64 14.14
C ASN A 280 24.56 -19.47 13.39
N GLU A 281 25.33 -20.54 13.21
CA GLU A 281 26.63 -20.51 12.53
C GLU A 281 26.51 -20.07 11.07
N ASN A 282 25.42 -20.48 10.40
CA ASN A 282 25.14 -20.12 9.01
C ASN A 282 24.27 -18.84 8.89
N GLY A 283 23.84 -18.30 10.03
CA GLY A 283 22.90 -17.19 10.10
C GLY A 283 21.46 -17.57 9.75
N ASN A 284 21.10 -18.86 9.76
CA ASN A 284 19.78 -19.33 9.31
C ASN A 284 18.66 -19.08 10.33
N LEU A 285 18.97 -18.83 11.61
CA LEU A 285 17.93 -18.46 12.58
C LEU A 285 17.26 -17.13 12.23
N GLU A 286 17.92 -16.28 11.44
CA GLU A 286 17.34 -15.01 11.00
C GLU A 286 16.12 -15.22 10.08
N ALA A 287 16.03 -16.36 9.39
CA ALA A 287 14.89 -16.76 8.55
C ALA A 287 13.56 -16.81 9.31
N MET A 288 13.61 -17.12 10.61
CA MET A 288 12.40 -17.15 11.47
C MET A 288 11.78 -15.76 11.68
N GLY A 289 12.40 -14.71 11.15
CA GLY A 289 11.75 -13.42 10.89
C GLY A 289 10.40 -13.56 10.17
N PHE A 290 10.22 -14.57 9.30
CA PHE A 290 8.95 -14.87 8.64
C PHE A 290 7.78 -15.08 9.63
N LEU A 291 8.04 -15.70 10.79
CA LEU A 291 7.07 -15.94 11.85
C LEU A 291 7.09 -14.88 12.96
N THR A 292 8.17 -14.09 13.06
CA THR A 292 8.41 -13.22 14.23
C THR A 292 8.37 -11.72 13.93
N LEU A 293 8.50 -11.29 12.68
CA LEU A 293 8.47 -9.86 12.29
C LEU A 293 7.08 -9.34 11.94
N GLY A 294 6.04 -10.18 12.05
CA GLY A 294 4.64 -9.77 11.94
C GLY A 294 4.21 -8.74 12.99
N ARG A 295 2.99 -8.23 12.84
CA ARG A 295 2.38 -7.29 13.79
C ARG A 295 2.31 -7.93 15.18
N GLN A 296 2.66 -7.17 16.23
CA GLN A 296 2.40 -7.63 17.61
C GLN A 296 0.98 -7.27 18.02
N PHE A 297 0.29 -8.27 18.58
CA PHE A 297 -1.07 -8.12 19.09
C PHE A 297 -1.07 -8.23 20.61
N LEU A 298 -2.02 -7.55 21.26
CA LEU A 298 -2.24 -7.69 22.71
C LEU A 298 -2.75 -9.09 23.05
N ASN A 299 -3.55 -9.67 22.15
CA ASN A 299 -4.09 -11.01 22.26
C ASN A 299 -3.14 -12.02 21.57
N PRO A 300 -2.60 -13.02 22.29
CA PRO A 300 -1.73 -14.04 21.71
C PRO A 300 -2.40 -14.84 20.57
N LEU A 301 -3.73 -15.01 20.60
CA LEU A 301 -4.46 -15.72 19.54
C LEU A 301 -4.38 -14.99 18.20
N ASP A 302 -4.38 -13.66 18.20
CA ASP A 302 -4.25 -12.89 16.95
C ASP A 302 -2.82 -12.94 16.39
N THR A 303 -1.82 -13.17 17.24
CA THR A 303 -0.45 -13.46 16.78
C THR A 303 -0.35 -14.86 16.17
N ILE A 304 -1.07 -15.85 16.71
CA ILE A 304 -1.16 -17.18 16.11
C ILE A 304 -1.87 -17.11 14.76
N ASP A 305 -2.97 -16.36 14.70
CA ASP A 305 -3.75 -16.12 13.49
C ASP A 305 -2.89 -15.53 12.35
N ASP A 306 -2.15 -14.44 12.61
CA ASP A 306 -1.21 -13.84 11.63
C ASP A 306 -0.14 -14.83 11.13
N ARG A 307 0.31 -15.74 11.99
CA ARG A 307 1.31 -16.75 11.62
C ARG A 307 0.71 -17.86 10.77
N ILE A 308 -0.47 -18.36 11.13
CA ILE A 308 -1.20 -19.33 10.30
C ILE A 308 -1.45 -18.70 8.93
N ASP A 309 -1.93 -17.47 8.93
CA ASP A 309 -2.28 -16.72 7.74
C ASP A 309 -1.10 -16.51 6.77
N VAL A 310 0.07 -16.07 7.25
CA VAL A 310 1.25 -15.95 6.36
C VAL A 310 1.74 -17.30 5.85
N ILE A 311 1.65 -18.36 6.65
CA ILE A 311 2.07 -19.71 6.23
C ILE A 311 1.15 -20.18 5.12
N THR A 312 -0.17 -20.13 5.34
CA THR A 312 -1.12 -20.76 4.43
C THR A 312 -1.36 -19.92 3.18
N ARG A 313 -1.50 -18.59 3.29
CA ARG A 313 -1.62 -17.73 2.10
C ARG A 313 -0.30 -17.51 1.38
N GLY A 314 0.80 -17.40 2.12
CA GLY A 314 2.13 -17.15 1.56
C GLY A 314 2.72 -18.36 0.84
N LEU A 315 2.64 -19.54 1.46
CA LEU A 315 3.33 -20.76 0.99
C LEU A 315 2.42 -21.77 0.29
N LEU A 316 1.13 -21.80 0.62
CA LEU A 316 0.16 -22.77 0.07
C LEU A 316 -0.92 -22.10 -0.80
N GLY A 317 -1.05 -20.77 -0.75
CA GLY A 317 -2.14 -20.07 -1.45
C GLY A 317 -3.52 -20.48 -0.94
N LEU A 318 -3.67 -20.70 0.37
CA LEU A 318 -4.95 -21.09 1.00
C LEU A 318 -5.32 -20.13 2.13
N THR A 319 -6.61 -19.78 2.20
CA THR A 319 -7.20 -18.86 3.19
C THR A 319 -7.64 -19.56 4.49
N VAL A 320 -6.78 -20.42 5.05
CA VAL A 320 -7.09 -21.24 6.25
C VAL A 320 -7.49 -20.39 7.46
N ALA A 321 -6.98 -19.16 7.61
CA ALA A 321 -7.36 -18.27 8.70
C ALA A 321 -8.86 -17.93 8.73
N CYS A 322 -9.56 -18.01 7.60
CA CYS A 322 -11.02 -17.89 7.56
C CYS A 322 -11.73 -19.00 8.35
N ALA A 323 -11.08 -20.16 8.54
CA ALA A 323 -11.62 -21.29 9.29
C ALA A 323 -11.49 -21.14 10.82
N ARG A 324 -11.08 -19.97 11.32
CA ARG A 324 -10.91 -19.69 12.76
C ARG A 324 -12.21 -19.82 13.55
N CYS A 325 -13.31 -19.35 12.97
CA CYS A 325 -14.60 -19.24 13.66
C CYS A 325 -15.60 -20.33 13.26
N HIS A 326 -15.53 -20.80 12.02
CA HIS A 326 -16.40 -21.80 11.43
C HIS A 326 -15.64 -22.50 10.29
N ASP A 327 -16.17 -23.61 9.76
CA ASP A 327 -15.53 -24.31 8.64
C ASP A 327 -15.39 -23.39 7.43
N HIS A 328 -14.34 -23.56 6.65
CA HIS A 328 -14.03 -22.62 5.57
C HIS A 328 -15.21 -22.45 4.60
N LYS A 329 -15.56 -21.21 4.27
CA LYS A 329 -16.78 -20.88 3.49
C LYS A 329 -16.82 -21.56 2.12
N PHE A 330 -15.67 -21.88 1.54
CA PHE A 330 -15.57 -22.38 0.17
C PHE A 330 -14.65 -23.58 -0.04
N ASP A 331 -13.86 -23.97 0.95
CA ASP A 331 -12.83 -25.00 0.75
C ASP A 331 -13.04 -26.13 1.76
N PRO A 332 -12.61 -27.37 1.47
CA PRO A 332 -12.71 -28.50 2.38
C PRO A 332 -11.67 -28.40 3.51
N ILE A 333 -11.75 -27.30 4.27
CA ILE A 333 -10.86 -26.96 5.36
C ILE A 333 -11.74 -26.81 6.62
N PRO A 334 -11.81 -27.84 7.46
CA PRO A 334 -12.57 -27.77 8.71
C PRO A 334 -11.93 -26.78 9.67
N THR A 335 -12.73 -26.27 10.59
CA THR A 335 -12.29 -25.46 11.74
C THR A 335 -11.15 -26.17 12.50
N GLU A 336 -11.19 -27.49 12.57
CA GLU A 336 -10.16 -28.31 13.20
C GLU A 336 -8.77 -28.10 12.59
N ASP A 337 -8.66 -27.92 11.27
CA ASP A 337 -7.37 -27.69 10.62
C ASP A 337 -6.71 -26.39 11.10
N TYR A 338 -7.50 -25.32 11.26
CA TYR A 338 -7.02 -24.06 11.82
C TYR A 338 -6.45 -24.27 13.24
N TYR A 339 -7.18 -24.98 14.10
CA TYR A 339 -6.73 -25.22 15.48
C TYR A 339 -5.58 -26.24 15.58
N ALA A 340 -5.48 -27.19 14.64
CA ALA A 340 -4.32 -28.07 14.52
C ALA A 340 -3.03 -27.27 14.26
N LEU A 341 -3.07 -26.32 13.32
CA LEU A 341 -1.97 -25.38 13.08
C LEU A 341 -1.77 -24.43 14.27
N GLY A 342 -2.87 -24.00 14.90
CA GLY A 342 -2.83 -23.19 16.12
C GLY A 342 -2.05 -23.86 17.25
N GLY A 343 -2.23 -25.17 17.45
CA GLY A 343 -1.45 -25.97 18.40
C GLY A 343 0.05 -25.98 18.09
N ILE A 344 0.44 -26.05 16.80
CA ILE A 344 1.85 -26.01 16.38
C ILE A 344 2.49 -24.68 16.77
N ILE A 345 1.84 -23.56 16.43
CA ILE A 345 2.35 -22.23 16.72
C ILE A 345 2.31 -21.92 18.22
N ALA A 346 1.25 -22.34 18.93
CA ALA A 346 1.11 -22.18 20.37
C ALA A 346 2.16 -22.99 21.17
N SER A 347 2.69 -24.06 20.57
CA SER A 347 3.76 -24.89 21.12
C SER A 347 5.17 -24.32 20.91
N SER A 348 5.28 -23.09 20.42
CA SER A 348 6.56 -22.40 20.17
C SER A 348 6.70 -21.16 21.05
N GLN A 349 7.93 -20.77 21.38
CA GLN A 349 8.23 -19.57 22.17
C GLN A 349 9.51 -18.87 21.72
N ARG A 350 9.62 -17.56 21.98
CA ARG A 350 10.91 -16.86 21.83
C ARG A 350 11.77 -17.11 23.07
N PRO A 351 13.02 -17.58 22.92
CA PRO A 351 13.94 -17.68 24.05
C PRO A 351 14.37 -16.29 24.53
N LYS A 352 14.66 -16.12 25.82
CA LYS A 352 15.17 -14.85 26.37
C LYS A 352 16.57 -14.50 25.84
N ASN A 353 17.43 -15.52 25.76
CA ASN A 353 18.83 -15.41 25.31
C ASN A 353 19.08 -16.38 24.14
N GLY A 354 18.40 -16.17 23.01
CA GLY A 354 18.62 -16.95 21.79
C GLY A 354 19.82 -16.46 20.97
N ALA A 355 20.38 -17.33 20.12
CA ALA A 355 21.47 -16.97 19.20
C ALA A 355 21.05 -15.94 18.13
N SER A 356 19.75 -15.79 17.88
CA SER A 356 19.15 -14.69 17.12
C SER A 356 17.97 -14.06 17.88
N PRO A 357 17.73 -12.73 17.77
CA PRO A 357 16.53 -12.09 18.30
C PRO A 357 15.23 -12.47 17.57
N LEU A 358 15.34 -13.11 16.39
CA LEU A 358 14.22 -13.58 15.56
C LEU A 358 13.89 -15.07 15.80
N MET A 359 14.68 -15.74 16.64
CA MET A 359 14.56 -17.18 16.91
C MET A 359 13.24 -17.53 17.61
N LEU A 360 12.62 -18.63 17.17
CA LEU A 360 11.64 -19.39 17.93
C LEU A 360 12.24 -20.75 18.30
N VAL A 361 11.85 -21.27 19.46
CA VAL A 361 12.17 -22.62 19.91
C VAL A 361 10.90 -23.36 20.31
N ASP A 362 10.97 -24.68 20.29
CA ASP A 362 9.90 -25.54 20.78
C ASP A 362 9.75 -25.40 22.30
N LYS A 363 8.50 -25.39 22.78
CA LYS A 363 8.23 -25.46 24.23
C LYS A 363 8.55 -26.88 24.74
N PRO A 364 9.04 -27.03 25.99
CA PRO A 364 9.30 -28.35 26.57
C PRO A 364 8.07 -29.25 26.60
N ASN A 365 6.88 -28.66 26.81
CA ASN A 365 5.60 -29.36 26.81
C ASN A 365 4.74 -28.78 25.69
N PRO A 366 4.77 -29.37 24.49
CA PRO A 366 3.91 -28.95 23.40
C PRO A 366 2.46 -29.31 23.69
N ILE A 367 1.52 -28.54 23.12
CA ILE A 367 0.09 -28.66 23.37
C ILE A 367 -0.68 -28.88 22.07
N ASP A 368 -1.79 -29.60 22.20
CA ASP A 368 -2.85 -29.64 21.21
C ASP A 368 -3.89 -28.56 21.56
N SER A 369 -4.50 -27.94 20.54
CA SER A 369 -5.41 -26.80 20.78
C SER A 369 -6.85 -27.27 20.88
N PRO A 370 -7.65 -26.77 21.84
CA PRO A 370 -9.11 -26.89 21.74
C PRO A 370 -9.61 -26.05 20.56
N VAL A 371 -10.66 -26.53 19.88
CA VAL A 371 -11.46 -25.69 18.98
C VAL A 371 -12.12 -24.60 19.81
N LEU A 372 -11.96 -23.33 19.43
CA LEU A 372 -12.76 -22.25 20.02
C LEU A 372 -13.99 -22.06 19.15
N VAL A 373 -15.15 -22.47 19.66
CA VAL A 373 -16.41 -22.42 18.93
C VAL A 373 -16.72 -20.95 18.60
N ARG A 374 -16.89 -20.62 17.32
CA ARG A 374 -17.05 -19.24 16.84
C ARG A 374 -15.89 -18.32 17.22
N GLY A 375 -14.69 -18.87 17.45
CA GLY A 375 -13.49 -18.15 17.87
C GLY A 375 -13.51 -17.67 19.32
N GLN A 376 -14.47 -18.12 20.15
CA GLN A 376 -14.67 -17.61 21.51
C GLN A 376 -13.85 -18.38 22.55
N ILE A 377 -12.97 -17.67 23.27
CA ILE A 377 -12.06 -18.27 24.27
C ILE A 377 -12.81 -19.03 25.38
N GLY A 378 -13.98 -18.51 25.78
CA GLY A 378 -14.83 -19.08 26.82
C GLY A 378 -15.65 -20.30 26.37
N ASN A 379 -15.71 -20.58 25.06
CA ASN A 379 -16.50 -21.66 24.50
C ASN A 379 -15.60 -22.65 23.75
N ARG A 380 -15.12 -23.67 24.48
CA ARG A 380 -14.15 -24.66 23.97
C ARG A 380 -14.86 -25.93 23.53
N GLY A 381 -14.59 -26.34 22.30
CA GLY A 381 -14.94 -27.63 21.73
C GLY A 381 -13.84 -28.68 21.95
N PRO A 382 -13.84 -29.75 21.12
CA PRO A 382 -12.87 -30.84 21.19
C PRO A 382 -11.42 -30.35 21.06
N ILE A 383 -10.49 -31.12 21.65
CA ILE A 383 -9.05 -30.92 21.49
C ILE A 383 -8.63 -31.54 20.16
N VAL A 384 -8.01 -30.73 19.30
CA VAL A 384 -7.53 -31.16 17.99
C VAL A 384 -6.02 -31.37 18.05
N PRO A 385 -5.53 -32.59 17.74
CA PRO A 385 -4.10 -32.83 17.70
C PRO A 385 -3.45 -32.10 16.54
N ARG A 386 -2.24 -31.61 16.79
CA ARG A 386 -1.38 -30.99 15.77
C ARG A 386 -1.17 -31.95 14.61
N ARG A 387 -1.44 -31.49 13.39
CA ARG A 387 -1.36 -32.25 12.14
C ARG A 387 -1.41 -31.31 10.94
N PHE A 388 -1.26 -31.86 9.74
CA PHE A 388 -1.39 -31.10 8.48
C PHE A 388 -2.85 -30.91 8.05
N LEU A 389 -3.07 -30.10 7.02
CA LEU A 389 -4.40 -29.76 6.49
C LEU A 389 -5.10 -30.99 5.91
N THR A 390 -6.37 -31.17 6.24
CA THR A 390 -7.23 -32.26 5.76
C THR A 390 -7.30 -32.31 4.24
N ALA A 391 -7.37 -31.15 3.57
CA ALA A 391 -7.39 -31.07 2.11
C ALA A 391 -6.07 -31.51 1.42
N LEU A 392 -4.96 -31.65 2.17
CA LEU A 392 -3.62 -31.94 1.62
C LEU A 392 -2.95 -33.16 2.27
N ARG A 393 -3.69 -33.96 3.05
CA ARG A 393 -3.16 -35.15 3.71
C ARG A 393 -4.06 -36.36 3.44
N SER A 394 -3.49 -37.55 3.56
CA SER A 394 -4.27 -38.78 3.60
C SER A 394 -4.97 -38.96 4.96
N GLU A 395 -6.08 -39.70 4.98
CA GLU A 395 -6.78 -40.03 6.23
C GLU A 395 -5.91 -40.84 7.20
N GLN A 396 -5.01 -41.67 6.67
CA GLN A 396 -4.11 -42.52 7.45
C GLN A 396 -2.87 -41.77 7.97
N GLU A 397 -2.71 -40.49 7.60
CA GLU A 397 -1.56 -39.70 8.02
C GLU A 397 -1.58 -39.44 9.54
N LYS A 398 -0.46 -39.77 10.20
CA LYS A 398 -0.32 -39.63 11.65
C LYS A 398 -0.26 -38.16 12.06
N ARG A 399 -0.71 -37.89 13.29
CA ARG A 399 -0.52 -36.60 13.96
C ARG A 399 0.97 -36.26 14.12
N PHE A 400 1.27 -34.97 14.25
CA PHE A 400 2.61 -34.45 14.53
C PHE A 400 3.00 -34.71 16.00
N THR A 401 4.26 -35.05 16.20
CA THR A 401 4.81 -35.45 17.52
C THR A 401 6.21 -34.90 17.82
N ASP A 402 6.94 -34.37 16.85
CA ASP A 402 8.28 -33.80 17.07
C ASP A 402 8.20 -32.34 17.54
N GLY A 403 8.52 -32.14 18.82
CA GLY A 403 8.61 -30.81 19.42
C GLY A 403 7.30 -30.05 19.26
N SER A 404 7.35 -28.86 18.67
CA SER A 404 6.15 -28.07 18.36
C SER A 404 5.34 -28.60 17.18
N GLY A 405 5.94 -29.41 16.30
CA GLY A 405 5.40 -29.79 15.00
C GLY A 405 5.78 -28.81 13.88
N ARG A 406 6.53 -27.72 14.15
CA ARG A 406 6.98 -26.77 13.10
C ARG A 406 7.88 -27.44 12.06
N LYS A 407 8.76 -28.35 12.49
CA LYS A 407 9.60 -29.13 11.58
C LYS A 407 8.76 -29.99 10.65
N GLU A 408 7.84 -30.78 11.21
CA GLU A 408 6.95 -31.67 10.43
C GLU A 408 6.06 -30.85 9.48
N LEU A 409 5.58 -29.68 9.92
CA LEU A 409 4.84 -28.74 9.06
C LEU A 409 5.70 -28.24 7.90
N ALA A 410 6.96 -27.87 8.16
CA ALA A 410 7.88 -27.45 7.11
C ALA A 410 8.12 -28.56 6.08
N ASP A 411 8.40 -29.77 6.54
CA ASP A 411 8.60 -30.96 5.70
C ASP A 411 7.36 -31.24 4.81
N LYS A 412 6.14 -30.97 5.33
CA LYS A 412 4.87 -31.17 4.60
C LYS A 412 4.52 -30.05 3.62
N ILE A 413 4.96 -28.83 3.87
CA ILE A 413 4.78 -27.71 2.93
C ILE A 413 5.79 -27.85 1.79
N ALA A 414 7.06 -28.06 2.13
CA ALA A 414 8.18 -28.01 1.21
C ALA A 414 8.56 -29.39 0.62
N THR A 415 7.55 -30.21 0.25
CA THR A 415 7.77 -31.51 -0.39
C THR A 415 7.28 -31.50 -1.84
N PRO A 416 7.94 -32.22 -2.77
CA PRO A 416 7.46 -32.37 -4.15
C PRO A 416 6.05 -32.99 -4.24
N ASP A 417 5.63 -33.72 -3.21
CA ASP A 417 4.29 -34.33 -3.10
C ASP A 417 3.21 -33.31 -2.64
N ASN A 418 3.56 -32.05 -2.40
CA ASN A 418 2.60 -30.99 -2.11
C ASN A 418 2.16 -30.32 -3.43
N PRO A 419 0.88 -30.40 -3.81
CA PRO A 419 0.41 -29.90 -5.10
C PRO A 419 0.40 -28.36 -5.22
N LEU A 420 0.52 -27.64 -4.09
CA LEU A 420 0.34 -26.18 -4.07
C LEU A 420 1.65 -25.41 -4.01
N THR A 421 2.62 -25.85 -3.20
CA THR A 421 3.81 -25.04 -2.88
C THR A 421 4.62 -24.65 -4.12
N ALA A 422 4.84 -25.58 -5.04
CA ALA A 422 5.51 -25.29 -6.31
C ALA A 422 4.67 -24.36 -7.20
N ARG A 423 3.37 -24.62 -7.34
CA ARG A 423 2.46 -23.79 -8.17
C ARG A 423 2.36 -22.35 -7.67
N VAL A 424 2.24 -22.15 -6.36
CA VAL A 424 2.16 -20.83 -5.74
C VAL A 424 3.45 -20.05 -6.02
N MET A 425 4.61 -20.66 -5.80
CA MET A 425 5.88 -19.97 -6.03
C MET A 425 6.12 -19.68 -7.52
N VAL A 426 5.83 -20.65 -8.41
CA VAL A 426 5.89 -20.45 -9.86
C VAL A 426 4.98 -19.33 -10.31
N ASN A 427 3.72 -19.29 -9.86
CA ASN A 427 2.78 -18.24 -10.23
C ASN A 427 3.24 -16.84 -9.77
N ARG A 428 3.89 -16.75 -8.60
CA ARG A 428 4.50 -15.50 -8.12
C ARG A 428 5.67 -15.06 -8.98
N VAL A 429 6.63 -15.94 -9.24
CA VAL A 429 7.79 -15.66 -10.09
C VAL A 429 7.34 -15.27 -11.51
N TRP A 430 6.38 -16.01 -12.06
CA TRP A 430 5.74 -15.70 -13.33
C TRP A 430 5.14 -14.29 -13.32
N SER A 431 4.36 -13.94 -12.29
CA SER A 431 3.76 -12.61 -12.16
C SER A 431 4.81 -11.49 -12.15
N TYR A 432 5.94 -11.68 -11.46
CA TYR A 432 7.01 -10.67 -11.40
C TYR A 432 7.69 -10.45 -12.76
N LEU A 433 7.93 -11.54 -13.51
CA LEU A 433 8.63 -11.49 -14.80
C LEU A 433 7.70 -11.14 -15.97
N ILE A 434 6.51 -11.72 -16.03
CA ILE A 434 5.55 -11.53 -17.13
C ILE A 434 4.62 -10.35 -16.87
N GLY A 435 4.47 -9.89 -15.62
CA GLY A 435 3.63 -8.74 -15.25
C GLY A 435 2.16 -9.08 -15.00
N LYS A 436 1.77 -10.32 -15.24
CA LYS A 436 0.43 -10.85 -15.00
C LYS A 436 0.55 -12.29 -14.51
N PRO A 437 -0.08 -12.66 -13.37
CA PRO A 437 -0.03 -14.04 -12.89
C PRO A 437 -0.84 -14.97 -13.82
N LEU A 438 -0.49 -16.26 -13.85
CA LEU A 438 -1.31 -17.29 -14.50
C LEU A 438 -2.63 -17.47 -13.73
N VAL A 439 -2.52 -17.59 -12.41
CA VAL A 439 -3.65 -17.67 -11.48
C VAL A 439 -3.86 -16.29 -10.86
N SER A 440 -5.02 -15.68 -11.12
CA SER A 440 -5.29 -14.26 -10.86
C SER A 440 -5.06 -13.81 -9.41
N ASN A 441 -5.34 -14.69 -8.43
CA ASN A 441 -5.01 -14.45 -7.03
C ASN A 441 -3.82 -15.32 -6.60
N PRO A 442 -2.61 -14.76 -6.45
CA PRO A 442 -1.44 -15.52 -6.04
C PRO A 442 -1.50 -16.17 -4.66
N SER A 443 -2.51 -15.84 -3.84
CA SER A 443 -2.67 -16.36 -2.48
C SER A 443 -3.99 -17.13 -2.26
N ASP A 444 -4.69 -17.49 -3.34
CA ASP A 444 -5.92 -18.28 -3.28
C ASP A 444 -6.00 -19.25 -4.47
N PHE A 445 -5.77 -20.53 -4.19
CA PHE A 445 -5.87 -21.66 -5.11
C PHE A 445 -7.04 -22.59 -4.73
N GLY A 446 -7.97 -22.10 -3.89
CA GLY A 446 -9.14 -22.86 -3.43
C GLY A 446 -10.18 -23.12 -4.52
N PHE A 447 -11.29 -23.76 -4.15
CA PHE A 447 -12.35 -24.24 -5.05
C PHE A 447 -13.08 -23.16 -5.86
N ARG A 448 -12.96 -21.89 -5.46
CA ARG A 448 -13.49 -20.75 -6.23
C ARG A 448 -12.51 -20.21 -7.26
N THR A 449 -11.27 -20.67 -7.21
CA THR A 449 -10.21 -20.21 -8.10
C THR A 449 -10.31 -20.98 -9.41
N LYS A 450 -10.65 -20.24 -10.47
CA LYS A 450 -10.65 -20.77 -11.83
C LYS A 450 -9.23 -21.21 -12.22
N PRO A 451 -9.08 -22.30 -12.98
CA PRO A 451 -7.80 -22.63 -13.58
C PRO A 451 -7.31 -21.48 -14.47
N PRO A 452 -5.99 -21.34 -14.67
CA PRO A 452 -5.46 -20.41 -15.66
C PRO A 452 -5.93 -20.82 -17.07
N ALA A 453 -5.83 -19.92 -18.06
CA ALA A 453 -6.28 -20.21 -19.42
C ALA A 453 -5.52 -21.38 -20.08
N ILE A 454 -4.26 -21.62 -19.68
CA ILE A 454 -3.43 -22.74 -20.13
C ILE A 454 -2.83 -23.42 -18.88
N PRO A 455 -3.58 -24.30 -18.19
CA PRO A 455 -3.14 -24.99 -16.97
C PRO A 455 -1.83 -25.75 -17.11
N GLU A 456 -1.59 -26.29 -18.30
CA GLU A 456 -0.43 -27.09 -18.67
C GLU A 456 0.88 -26.32 -18.47
N ILE A 457 0.89 -24.99 -18.68
CA ILE A 457 2.09 -24.16 -18.47
C ILE A 457 2.45 -24.09 -16.98
N LEU A 458 1.47 -23.88 -16.12
CA LEU A 458 1.70 -23.82 -14.67
C LEU A 458 2.17 -25.17 -14.14
N ASP A 459 1.54 -26.26 -14.60
CA ASP A 459 1.88 -27.62 -14.19
C ASP A 459 3.28 -28.03 -14.67
N GLU A 460 3.64 -27.73 -15.92
CA GLU A 460 4.97 -28.01 -16.48
C GLU A 460 6.09 -27.29 -15.70
N LEU A 461 5.86 -26.00 -15.38
CA LEU A 461 6.81 -25.20 -14.61
C LEU A 461 6.89 -25.67 -13.15
N ALA A 462 5.75 -25.96 -12.51
CA ALA A 462 5.71 -26.41 -11.13
C ALA A 462 6.33 -27.79 -10.94
N ALA A 463 6.03 -28.75 -11.81
CA ALA A 463 6.60 -30.10 -11.78
C ALA A 463 8.12 -30.08 -12.01
N THR A 464 8.62 -29.20 -12.87
CA THR A 464 10.07 -29.06 -13.08
C THR A 464 10.75 -28.31 -11.93
N PHE A 465 10.09 -27.30 -11.37
CA PHE A 465 10.64 -26.51 -10.26
C PHE A 465 10.78 -27.35 -8.98
N SER A 466 9.85 -28.26 -8.68
CA SER A 466 9.92 -29.10 -7.47
C SER A 466 11.00 -30.19 -7.49
N GLU A 467 11.71 -30.39 -8.61
CA GLU A 467 12.83 -31.34 -8.69
C GLU A 467 14.10 -30.84 -7.99
N ASP A 468 14.36 -29.54 -8.04
CA ASP A 468 15.57 -28.93 -7.47
C ASP A 468 15.33 -27.62 -6.70
N TRP A 469 14.10 -27.10 -6.73
CA TRP A 469 13.65 -25.90 -6.03
C TRP A 469 14.48 -24.63 -6.32
N SER A 470 15.21 -24.59 -7.45
CA SER A 470 16.05 -23.46 -7.83
C SER A 470 15.24 -22.33 -8.44
N ILE A 471 15.22 -21.20 -7.75
CA ILE A 471 14.56 -19.98 -8.24
C ILE A 471 15.30 -19.45 -9.46
N LYS A 472 16.64 -19.48 -9.48
CA LYS A 472 17.40 -18.99 -10.65
C LYS A 472 17.16 -19.84 -11.89
N LYS A 473 17.06 -21.17 -11.79
CA LYS A 473 16.72 -22.02 -12.93
C LYS A 473 15.32 -21.74 -13.46
N LEU A 474 14.33 -21.58 -12.57
CA LEU A 474 12.97 -21.19 -12.96
C LEU A 474 12.95 -19.84 -13.67
N VAL A 475 13.58 -18.81 -13.07
CA VAL A 475 13.68 -17.48 -13.67
C VAL A 475 14.38 -17.55 -15.03
N ARG A 476 15.51 -18.28 -15.10
CA ARG A 476 16.27 -18.48 -16.34
C ARG A 476 15.42 -19.08 -17.45
N ARG A 477 14.64 -20.13 -17.15
CA ARG A 477 13.73 -20.76 -18.12
C ARG A 477 12.70 -19.75 -18.63
N ILE A 478 12.04 -19.02 -17.73
CA ILE A 478 11.03 -18.03 -18.11
C ILE A 478 11.62 -16.92 -18.97
N VAL A 479 12.73 -16.29 -18.58
CA VAL A 479 13.29 -15.15 -19.35
C VAL A 479 13.89 -15.57 -20.69
N LEU A 480 14.26 -16.84 -20.85
CA LEU A 480 14.72 -17.39 -22.13
C LEU A 480 13.59 -17.87 -23.05
N SER A 481 12.36 -17.98 -22.54
CA SER A 481 11.20 -18.36 -23.36
C SER A 481 10.91 -17.35 -24.47
N LYS A 482 10.25 -17.80 -25.54
CA LYS A 482 9.69 -16.91 -26.55
C LYS A 482 8.61 -16.02 -25.94
N ILE A 483 7.76 -16.55 -25.06
CA ILE A 483 6.72 -15.80 -24.32
C ILE A 483 7.29 -14.53 -23.67
N TYR A 484 8.34 -14.65 -22.86
CA TYR A 484 8.94 -13.49 -22.19
C TYR A 484 9.56 -12.50 -23.18
N GLN A 485 10.04 -12.97 -24.33
CA GLN A 485 10.78 -12.15 -25.28
C GLN A 485 9.90 -11.46 -26.34
N GLN A 486 8.58 -11.66 -26.32
CA GLN A 486 7.68 -11.02 -27.29
C GLN A 486 7.59 -9.50 -27.09
N ARG A 487 7.33 -8.77 -28.18
CA ARG A 487 6.97 -7.35 -28.12
C ARG A 487 5.55 -7.16 -27.58
N VAL A 488 5.26 -5.99 -27.02
CA VAL A 488 3.93 -5.66 -26.48
C VAL A 488 2.90 -5.39 -27.58
N THR A 489 3.34 -4.91 -28.74
CA THR A 489 2.45 -4.52 -29.84
C THR A 489 1.98 -5.73 -30.66
N THR A 490 0.67 -5.86 -30.82
CA THR A 490 0.02 -6.82 -31.72
C THR A 490 -0.99 -6.10 -32.64
N ASP A 491 -1.60 -6.82 -33.59
CA ASP A 491 -2.65 -6.29 -34.44
C ASP A 491 -3.97 -6.07 -33.68
N ALA A 492 -4.85 -5.24 -34.24
CA ALA A 492 -6.09 -4.84 -33.57
C ALA A 492 -7.08 -6.00 -33.36
N ALA A 493 -7.08 -7.01 -34.25
CA ALA A 493 -7.97 -8.15 -34.15
C ALA A 493 -7.53 -9.06 -33.00
N SER A 494 -6.24 -9.39 -32.92
CA SER A 494 -5.65 -10.15 -31.81
C SER A 494 -5.85 -9.45 -30.46
N LEU A 495 -5.71 -8.12 -30.40
CA LEU A 495 -5.95 -7.35 -29.17
C LEU A 495 -7.42 -7.38 -28.74
N THR A 496 -8.36 -7.42 -29.68
CA THR A 496 -9.80 -7.48 -29.38
C THR A 496 -10.23 -8.90 -29.00
N ALA A 497 -9.62 -9.92 -29.61
CA ALA A 497 -9.90 -11.34 -29.31
C ALA A 497 -9.37 -11.75 -27.93
N ASP A 498 -8.19 -11.27 -27.53
CA ASP A 498 -7.61 -11.52 -26.22
C ASP A 498 -7.07 -10.22 -25.60
N PRO A 499 -7.95 -9.31 -25.11
CA PRO A 499 -7.54 -8.02 -24.55
C PRO A 499 -6.70 -8.16 -23.28
N GLU A 500 -6.88 -9.28 -22.59
CA GLU A 500 -6.24 -9.60 -21.33
C GLU A 500 -4.93 -10.37 -21.49
N ASN A 501 -4.53 -10.74 -22.71
CA ASN A 501 -3.33 -11.52 -22.99
C ASN A 501 -3.30 -12.85 -22.21
N GLN A 502 -4.46 -13.51 -22.09
CA GLN A 502 -4.60 -14.80 -21.41
C GLN A 502 -3.89 -15.93 -22.16
N LEU A 503 -3.75 -15.81 -23.49
CA LEU A 503 -3.09 -16.82 -24.33
C LEU A 503 -1.60 -16.51 -24.58
N LEU A 504 -1.04 -15.50 -23.90
CA LEU A 504 0.40 -15.22 -23.90
C LEU A 504 0.98 -14.93 -25.31
N ALA A 505 0.17 -14.35 -26.18
CA ALA A 505 0.50 -14.03 -27.58
C ALA A 505 1.14 -12.64 -27.77
N ARG A 506 1.42 -11.92 -26.68
CA ARG A 506 2.24 -10.69 -26.68
C ARG A 506 2.96 -10.48 -25.35
N GLY A 507 3.91 -9.54 -25.33
CA GLY A 507 4.49 -9.04 -24.09
C GLY A 507 3.51 -8.15 -23.31
N ASN A 508 3.67 -8.03 -22.00
CA ASN A 508 2.88 -7.11 -21.17
C ASN A 508 3.69 -5.87 -20.81
N ARG A 509 3.08 -4.69 -20.96
CA ARG A 509 3.63 -3.45 -20.41
C ARG A 509 3.49 -3.46 -18.89
N LYS A 510 4.60 -3.26 -18.19
CA LYS A 510 4.68 -3.25 -16.72
C LYS A 510 5.04 -1.87 -16.21
N ARG A 511 4.31 -1.41 -15.20
CA ARG A 511 4.72 -0.23 -14.45
C ARG A 511 5.85 -0.61 -13.50
N ARG A 512 6.86 0.26 -13.36
CA ARG A 512 7.88 0.08 -12.32
C ARG A 512 7.28 0.28 -10.94
N ASP A 513 7.63 -0.60 -10.02
CA ASP A 513 7.37 -0.40 -8.59
C ASP A 513 8.19 0.78 -8.02
N PHE A 514 7.80 1.21 -6.83
CA PHE A 514 8.41 2.36 -6.15
C PHE A 514 9.93 2.24 -6.03
N GLU A 515 10.41 1.07 -5.65
CA GLU A 515 11.83 0.79 -5.45
C GLU A 515 12.60 0.91 -6.76
N SER A 516 12.14 0.23 -7.81
CA SER A 516 12.74 0.31 -9.14
C SER A 516 12.70 1.74 -9.69
N LEU A 517 11.60 2.46 -9.49
CA LEU A 517 11.48 3.85 -9.92
C LEU A 517 12.47 4.77 -9.19
N ARG A 518 12.47 4.77 -7.85
CA ARG A 518 13.35 5.62 -7.04
C ARG A 518 14.82 5.26 -7.25
N ASP A 519 15.16 3.98 -7.27
CA ASP A 519 16.53 3.53 -7.50
C ASP A 519 17.01 3.87 -8.91
N SER A 520 16.14 3.83 -9.92
CA SER A 520 16.46 4.32 -11.27
C SER A 520 16.78 5.79 -11.29
N ILE A 521 16.02 6.62 -10.56
CA ILE A 521 16.24 8.06 -10.45
C ILE A 521 17.62 8.34 -9.82
N LEU A 522 17.96 7.62 -8.76
CA LEU A 522 19.30 7.70 -8.14
C LEU A 522 20.40 7.20 -9.10
N ALA A 523 20.15 6.12 -9.85
CA ALA A 523 21.12 5.54 -10.79
C ALA A 523 21.44 6.51 -11.94
N VAL A 524 20.44 7.14 -12.55
CA VAL A 524 20.64 8.08 -13.67
C VAL A 524 21.24 9.42 -13.22
N SER A 525 21.02 9.81 -11.97
CA SER A 525 21.73 10.96 -11.37
C SER A 525 23.18 10.66 -11.00
N GLY A 526 23.57 9.37 -10.95
CA GLY A 526 24.92 8.93 -10.58
C GLY A 526 25.19 8.98 -9.07
N THR A 527 24.14 9.01 -8.26
CA THR A 527 24.26 9.13 -6.79
C THR A 527 24.01 7.81 -6.07
N LEU A 528 23.39 6.83 -6.73
CA LEU A 528 23.00 5.55 -6.13
C LEU A 528 24.16 4.87 -5.40
N ASP A 529 23.92 4.54 -4.12
CA ASP A 529 24.81 3.74 -3.29
C ASP A 529 24.44 2.25 -3.42
N HIS A 530 25.43 1.46 -3.83
CA HIS A 530 25.33 0.02 -4.08
C HIS A 530 25.75 -0.84 -2.88
N ALA A 531 26.06 -0.26 -1.72
CA ALA A 531 26.43 -1.03 -0.54
C ALA A 531 25.31 -2.00 -0.12
N LEU A 532 25.67 -3.25 0.15
CA LEU A 532 24.73 -4.32 0.49
C LEU A 532 24.51 -4.43 2.01
N GLY A 533 23.28 -4.75 2.41
CA GLY A 533 22.90 -5.02 3.79
C GLY A 533 23.03 -3.82 4.75
N GLY A 534 22.88 -4.08 6.04
CA GLY A 534 23.12 -3.12 7.12
C GLY A 534 21.87 -2.42 7.66
N PRO A 535 21.99 -1.46 8.59
CA PRO A 535 20.83 -0.85 9.23
C PRO A 535 19.88 -0.15 8.24
N PRO A 536 18.56 -0.17 8.48
CA PRO A 536 17.61 0.54 7.64
C PRO A 536 17.80 2.06 7.75
N VAL A 537 17.49 2.78 6.66
CA VAL A 537 17.66 4.25 6.58
C VAL A 537 16.34 4.95 6.33
N SER A 538 16.16 6.14 6.92
CA SER A 538 14.98 6.96 6.63
C SER A 538 15.14 7.67 5.29
N ILE A 539 14.33 7.27 4.30
CA ILE A 539 14.28 7.92 2.98
C ILE A 539 13.34 9.13 2.93
N THR A 540 12.65 9.44 4.03
CA THR A 540 11.73 10.60 4.14
C THR A 540 12.25 11.65 5.10
N SER A 541 13.50 11.54 5.56
CA SER A 541 14.11 12.52 6.46
C SER A 541 14.53 13.78 5.69
N ASN A 542 14.81 14.86 6.42
CA ASN A 542 15.33 16.10 5.83
C ASN A 542 16.76 15.96 5.24
N LYS A 543 17.43 14.82 5.48
CA LYS A 543 18.71 14.48 4.90
C LYS A 543 18.49 13.43 3.79
N PRO A 544 18.63 13.79 2.52
CA PRO A 544 18.50 12.84 1.41
C PRO A 544 19.49 11.68 1.58
N THR A 545 19.07 10.48 1.21
CA THR A 545 19.90 9.28 1.21
C THR A 545 19.93 8.67 -0.18
N HIS A 546 21.11 8.19 -0.59
CA HIS A 546 21.28 7.57 -1.88
C HIS A 546 21.26 6.03 -1.84
N ARG A 547 20.97 5.45 -0.67
CA ARG A 547 20.82 4.00 -0.50
C ARG A 547 19.66 3.47 -1.35
N ARG A 548 19.81 2.25 -1.86
CA ARG A 548 18.72 1.52 -2.51
C ARG A 548 17.49 1.47 -1.62
N THR A 549 16.32 1.53 -2.24
CA THR A 549 15.03 1.67 -1.55
C THR A 549 14.66 0.41 -0.76
N ILE A 550 15.21 -0.77 -1.10
CA ILE A 550 15.07 -1.99 -0.27
C ILE A 550 15.62 -1.83 1.15
N TYR A 551 16.59 -0.92 1.37
CA TYR A 551 17.15 -0.62 2.68
C TYR A 551 16.41 0.52 3.41
N ALA A 552 15.28 0.98 2.86
CA ALA A 552 14.47 2.00 3.51
C ALA A 552 13.83 1.44 4.79
N MET A 553 13.77 2.28 5.82
CA MET A 553 13.08 1.97 7.08
C MET A 553 11.58 1.88 6.86
N ILE A 554 11.01 0.72 7.18
CA ILE A 554 9.58 0.44 7.09
C ILE A 554 8.96 0.51 8.48
N ASP A 555 8.34 1.65 8.82
CA ASP A 555 7.50 1.76 10.03
C ASP A 555 6.11 1.20 9.73
N ARG A 556 5.78 0.08 10.37
CA ARG A 556 4.50 -0.63 10.23
C ARG A 556 3.29 0.25 10.55
N GLN A 557 3.33 1.00 11.64
CA GLN A 557 2.19 1.79 12.11
C GLN A 557 2.09 3.14 11.39
N ASN A 558 3.24 3.77 11.15
CA ASN A 558 3.32 5.12 10.61
C ASN A 558 4.06 5.11 9.26
N LEU A 559 3.61 4.26 8.34
CA LEU A 559 4.21 4.18 7.01
C LEU A 559 4.21 5.58 6.37
N PRO A 560 5.34 6.15 5.93
CA PRO A 560 5.34 7.50 5.38
C PRO A 560 4.45 7.62 4.14
N ALA A 561 3.84 8.79 3.94
CA ALA A 561 2.92 9.03 2.82
C ALA A 561 3.56 8.73 1.46
N LEU A 562 4.87 8.96 1.32
CA LEU A 562 5.65 8.63 0.12
C LEU A 562 5.44 7.18 -0.34
N PHE A 563 5.55 6.20 0.56
CA PHE A 563 5.38 4.78 0.23
C PHE A 563 3.96 4.49 -0.28
N ARG A 564 2.94 5.02 0.42
CA ARG A 564 1.53 4.85 0.01
C ARG A 564 1.24 5.51 -1.33
N THR A 565 1.79 6.69 -1.58
CA THR A 565 1.60 7.41 -2.85
C THR A 565 2.14 6.61 -4.02
N PHE A 566 3.16 5.78 -3.84
CA PHE A 566 3.75 4.94 -4.89
C PHE A 566 3.44 3.45 -4.71
N ASP A 567 2.24 3.13 -4.20
CA ASP A 567 1.67 1.78 -4.20
C ASP A 567 2.56 0.72 -3.51
N PHE A 568 3.32 1.11 -2.49
CA PHE A 568 4.11 0.17 -1.69
C PHE A 568 3.18 -0.81 -0.95
N ALA A 569 3.61 -2.07 -0.83
CA ALA A 569 2.82 -3.10 -0.15
C ALA A 569 2.59 -2.73 1.33
N SER A 570 1.37 -2.94 1.82
CA SER A 570 1.09 -2.74 3.24
C SER A 570 1.93 -3.73 4.05
N PRO A 571 2.76 -3.26 5.01
CA PRO A 571 3.51 -4.18 5.85
C PRO A 571 2.62 -4.88 6.87
N ASP A 572 1.39 -4.41 7.12
CA ASP A 572 0.53 -4.89 8.20
C ASP A 572 0.06 -6.34 8.06
N THR A 573 -0.08 -6.82 6.83
CA THR A 573 -0.58 -8.16 6.51
C THR A 573 0.17 -8.74 5.32
N HIS A 574 0.06 -10.05 5.11
CA HIS A 574 0.54 -10.68 3.89
C HIS A 574 -0.04 -9.99 2.64
N SER A 575 0.84 -9.66 1.69
CA SER A 575 0.45 -9.07 0.40
C SER A 575 0.62 -10.09 -0.75
N PRO A 576 -0.47 -10.48 -1.45
CA PRO A 576 -0.39 -11.38 -2.61
C PRO A 576 0.30 -10.72 -3.82
N GLY A 577 0.26 -9.39 -3.88
CA GLY A 577 0.75 -8.55 -4.97
C GLY A 577 0.37 -7.08 -4.71
N ARG A 578 0.95 -6.17 -5.51
CA ARG A 578 0.70 -4.72 -5.40
C ARG A 578 -0.31 -4.26 -6.45
N TYR A 579 -1.20 -3.36 -6.04
CA TYR A 579 -2.14 -2.71 -6.95
C TYR A 579 -1.61 -1.34 -7.32
N PHE A 580 -1.41 -1.09 -8.62
CA PHE A 580 -0.90 0.19 -9.09
C PHE A 580 -2.03 1.18 -9.30
N THR A 581 -1.91 2.37 -8.70
CA THR A 581 -2.85 3.47 -8.85
C THR A 581 -2.24 4.58 -9.69
N THR A 582 -2.98 5.12 -10.65
CA THR A 582 -2.55 6.27 -11.45
C THR A 582 -3.20 7.53 -10.88
N VAL A 583 -2.49 8.21 -9.96
CA VAL A 583 -3.04 9.36 -9.24
C VAL A 583 -2.20 10.63 -9.46
N PRO A 584 -2.83 11.82 -9.59
CA PRO A 584 -2.11 13.07 -9.84
C PRO A 584 -1.01 13.39 -8.82
N GLN A 585 -1.17 12.93 -7.58
CA GLN A 585 -0.22 13.14 -6.47
C GLN A 585 1.17 12.56 -6.78
N GLN A 586 1.26 11.45 -7.53
CA GLN A 586 2.54 10.86 -7.92
C GLN A 586 3.29 11.79 -8.89
N ALA A 587 2.61 12.30 -9.91
CA ALA A 587 3.19 13.26 -10.85
C ALA A 587 3.56 14.58 -10.15
N LEU A 588 2.67 15.10 -9.30
CA LEU A 588 2.94 16.31 -8.50
C LEU A 588 4.14 16.13 -7.58
N PHE A 589 4.32 14.95 -6.98
CA PHE A 589 5.51 14.65 -6.19
C PHE A 589 6.78 14.69 -7.05
N LEU A 590 6.79 14.03 -8.20
CA LEU A 590 7.94 13.99 -9.11
C LEU A 590 8.29 15.38 -9.69
N MET A 591 7.30 16.26 -9.86
CA MET A 591 7.50 17.64 -10.32
C MET A 591 7.99 18.60 -9.22
N ASN A 592 7.49 18.46 -8.00
CA ASN A 592 7.63 19.50 -6.97
C ASN A 592 8.50 19.09 -5.77
N SER A 593 8.89 17.83 -5.66
CA SER A 593 9.74 17.37 -4.56
C SER A 593 11.13 18.05 -4.63
N PRO A 594 11.64 18.61 -3.52
CA PRO A 594 13.01 19.11 -3.44
C PRO A 594 14.06 18.06 -3.79
N GLU A 595 13.81 16.78 -3.45
CA GLU A 595 14.68 15.66 -3.78
C GLU A 595 14.75 15.46 -5.31
N MET A 596 13.60 15.52 -5.99
CA MET A 596 13.53 15.35 -7.44
C MET A 596 14.16 16.52 -8.19
N MET A 597 13.98 17.75 -7.69
CA MET A 597 14.70 18.92 -8.21
C MET A 597 16.23 18.79 -8.04
N ALA A 598 16.68 18.31 -6.87
CA ALA A 598 18.10 18.09 -6.63
C ALA A 598 18.68 17.01 -7.58
N ILE A 599 17.93 15.96 -7.86
CA ILE A 599 18.32 14.90 -8.79
C ILE A 599 18.37 15.42 -10.24
N ALA A 600 17.38 16.19 -10.66
CA ALA A 600 17.40 16.83 -11.99
C ALA A 600 18.65 17.70 -12.16
N ARG A 601 19.00 18.46 -11.12
CA ARG A 601 20.23 19.27 -11.06
C ARG A 601 21.51 18.44 -11.11
N ALA A 602 21.59 17.38 -10.32
CA ALA A 602 22.73 16.47 -10.32
C ALA A 602 22.93 15.82 -11.70
N THR A 603 21.84 15.34 -12.31
CA THR A 603 21.85 14.71 -13.63
C THR A 603 22.36 15.68 -14.71
N ALA A 604 21.82 16.91 -14.75
CA ALA A 604 22.30 17.94 -15.66
C ALA A 604 23.77 18.33 -15.41
N GLY A 605 24.18 18.37 -14.13
CA GLY A 605 25.57 18.61 -13.72
C GLY A 605 26.55 17.60 -14.33
N VAL A 606 26.23 16.31 -14.30
CA VAL A 606 27.03 15.25 -14.92
C VAL A 606 27.17 15.48 -16.44
N ILE A 607 26.09 15.85 -17.12
CA ILE A 607 26.13 16.13 -18.57
C ILE A 607 27.04 17.32 -18.89
N ARG A 608 26.96 18.40 -18.10
CA ARG A 608 27.82 19.59 -18.27
C ARG A 608 29.30 19.26 -18.09
N GLN A 609 29.64 18.38 -17.15
CA GLN A 609 31.03 17.94 -16.93
C GLN A 609 31.55 17.11 -18.11
N GLN A 610 30.72 16.25 -18.70
CA GLN A 610 31.11 15.37 -19.79
C GLN A 610 31.15 16.06 -21.15
N LYS A 611 30.33 17.09 -21.38
CA LYS A 611 30.12 17.71 -22.70
C LYS A 611 30.26 19.23 -22.61
N LYS A 612 31.29 19.77 -23.28
CA LYS A 612 31.61 21.21 -23.28
C LYS A 612 30.64 22.08 -24.08
N SER A 613 30.05 21.55 -25.16
CA SER A 613 29.19 22.33 -26.07
C SER A 613 27.69 22.12 -25.76
N PRO A 614 26.94 23.18 -25.41
CA PRO A 614 25.48 23.12 -25.24
C PRO A 614 24.73 22.81 -26.55
N GLY A 615 23.42 22.55 -26.43
CA GLY A 615 22.56 22.25 -27.59
C GLY A 615 22.44 20.76 -27.86
N VAL A 616 22.57 20.36 -29.12
CA VAL A 616 22.39 18.97 -29.61
C VAL A 616 23.19 17.94 -28.79
N THR A 617 24.43 18.26 -28.42
CA THR A 617 25.30 17.36 -27.67
C THR A 617 24.78 17.09 -26.25
N HIS A 618 24.26 18.12 -25.56
CA HIS A 618 23.62 17.96 -24.25
C HIS A 618 22.31 17.19 -24.38
N THR A 619 21.49 17.48 -25.39
CA THR A 619 20.24 16.77 -25.65
C THR A 619 20.47 15.27 -25.86
N ARG A 620 21.43 14.87 -26.71
CA ARG A 620 21.73 13.44 -26.90
C ARG A 620 22.26 12.79 -25.62
N ALA A 621 23.15 13.47 -24.91
CA ALA A 621 23.76 12.93 -23.70
C ALA A 621 22.72 12.71 -22.58
N ILE A 622 21.75 13.62 -22.41
CA ILE A 622 20.74 13.49 -21.36
C ILE A 622 19.69 12.41 -21.67
N PHE A 623 19.29 12.26 -22.94
CA PHE A 623 18.45 11.14 -23.38
C PHE A 623 19.13 9.79 -23.15
N ARG A 624 20.39 9.66 -23.55
CA ARG A 624 21.19 8.45 -23.32
C ARG A 624 21.30 8.16 -21.82
N ARG A 625 21.55 9.17 -20.99
CA ARG A 625 21.72 8.98 -19.55
C ARG A 625 20.44 8.52 -18.85
N ILE A 626 19.28 9.08 -19.22
CA ILE A 626 18.00 8.84 -18.53
C ILE A 626 17.21 7.68 -19.15
N LEU A 627 17.15 7.61 -20.48
CA LEU A 627 16.35 6.63 -21.22
C LEU A 627 17.17 5.48 -21.81
N GLY A 628 18.51 5.60 -21.86
CA GLY A 628 19.39 4.55 -22.39
C GLY A 628 19.44 4.49 -23.92
N ARG A 629 18.86 5.47 -24.62
CA ARG A 629 18.83 5.53 -26.09
C ARG A 629 19.12 6.93 -26.62
N ASP A 630 19.37 7.03 -27.92
CA ASP A 630 19.35 8.32 -28.61
C ASP A 630 17.91 8.86 -28.74
N PRO A 631 17.73 10.19 -28.72
CA PRO A 631 16.46 10.80 -29.10
C PRO A 631 16.17 10.53 -30.58
N SER A 632 14.90 10.31 -30.91
CA SER A 632 14.42 10.37 -32.29
C SER A 632 14.68 11.75 -32.90
N GLN A 633 14.61 11.87 -34.22
CA GLN A 633 14.87 13.15 -34.89
C GLN A 633 13.91 14.26 -34.41
N HIS A 634 12.63 13.91 -34.18
CA HIS A 634 11.63 14.84 -33.67
C HIS A 634 11.94 15.26 -32.22
N GLU A 635 12.26 14.31 -31.34
CA GLU A 635 12.65 14.60 -29.94
C GLU A 635 13.91 15.46 -29.88
N LEU A 636 14.89 15.19 -30.73
CA LEU A 636 16.16 15.93 -30.77
C LEU A 636 15.93 17.40 -31.12
N VAL A 637 15.12 17.67 -32.15
CA VAL A 637 14.78 19.04 -32.57
C VAL A 637 14.02 19.78 -31.47
N MET A 638 12.94 19.18 -30.94
CA MET A 638 12.12 19.81 -29.91
C MET A 638 12.89 20.06 -28.60
N ALA A 639 13.61 19.05 -28.10
CA ALA A 639 14.34 19.18 -26.84
C ALA A 639 15.52 20.15 -26.97
N THR A 640 16.19 20.20 -28.14
CA THR A 640 17.26 21.19 -28.38
C THR A 640 16.71 22.62 -28.43
N ALA A 641 15.57 22.84 -29.08
CA ALA A 641 14.91 24.15 -29.08
C ALA A 641 14.45 24.55 -27.65
N PHE A 642 13.92 23.59 -26.89
CA PHE A 642 13.50 23.82 -25.50
C PHE A 642 14.67 24.27 -24.60
N ILE A 643 15.83 23.59 -24.67
CA ILE A 643 16.99 23.96 -23.84
C ILE A 643 17.59 25.32 -24.17
N GLN A 644 17.35 25.83 -25.38
CA GLN A 644 17.80 27.16 -25.83
C GLN A 644 16.81 28.27 -25.45
N THR A 645 15.60 27.92 -24.97
CA THR A 645 14.58 28.91 -24.63
C THR A 645 14.88 29.57 -23.28
N PRO A 646 14.89 30.92 -23.17
CA PRO A 646 15.10 31.60 -21.89
C PRO A 646 14.10 31.14 -20.82
N ILE A 647 14.55 31.06 -19.56
CA ILE A 647 13.67 30.73 -18.44
C ILE A 647 12.88 31.99 -18.07
N GLN A 648 11.55 31.89 -18.05
CA GLN A 648 10.74 32.92 -17.46
C GLN A 648 10.92 32.88 -15.94
N LYS A 649 11.47 33.93 -15.34
CA LYS A 649 11.61 34.00 -13.88
C LYS A 649 10.21 33.88 -13.26
N PRO A 650 9.96 32.90 -12.38
CA PRO A 650 8.68 32.82 -11.70
C PRO A 650 8.42 34.14 -10.97
N LYS A 651 7.18 34.65 -11.05
CA LYS A 651 6.77 35.76 -10.19
C LYS A 651 7.01 35.33 -8.74
N PRO A 652 7.61 36.17 -7.88
CA PRO A 652 7.77 35.83 -6.48
C PRO A 652 6.38 35.58 -5.89
N THR A 653 6.07 34.34 -5.51
CA THR A 653 4.92 34.05 -4.67
C THR A 653 5.34 34.23 -3.22
N THR A 654 4.69 35.16 -2.52
CA THR A 654 4.97 35.38 -1.11
C THR A 654 4.26 34.28 -0.31
N ASP A 655 5.02 33.41 0.35
CA ASP A 655 4.44 32.43 1.28
C ASP A 655 3.71 33.18 2.40
N PRO A 656 2.40 32.95 2.62
CA PRO A 656 1.63 33.68 3.63
C PRO A 656 2.22 33.56 5.04
N ARG A 657 2.96 32.48 5.35
CA ARG A 657 3.64 32.31 6.65
C ARG A 657 4.75 33.34 6.86
N SER A 658 5.41 33.76 5.78
CA SER A 658 6.47 34.76 5.83
C SER A 658 5.97 36.19 6.09
N LEU A 659 4.66 36.40 6.09
CA LEU A 659 4.02 37.69 6.37
C LEU A 659 3.76 37.89 7.86
N TRP A 660 3.94 36.86 8.69
CA TRP A 660 3.68 36.90 10.12
C TRP A 660 4.97 36.90 10.93
N SER A 661 5.01 37.73 11.97
CA SER A 661 6.10 37.80 12.96
C SER A 661 5.52 37.76 14.37
N TYR A 662 6.29 37.20 15.31
CA TYR A 662 5.85 36.94 16.69
C TYR A 662 6.83 37.58 17.66
N GLY A 663 6.30 38.37 18.58
CA GLY A 663 7.12 39.28 19.38
C GLY A 663 6.42 39.78 20.63
N THR A 664 7.04 40.80 21.22
CA THR A 664 6.43 41.71 22.18
C THR A 664 6.46 43.14 21.66
N THR A 665 5.55 43.98 22.15
CA THR A 665 5.57 45.42 21.91
C THR A 665 5.36 46.15 23.22
N THR A 666 5.97 47.33 23.35
CA THR A 666 5.65 48.26 24.44
C THR A 666 4.25 48.84 24.25
N MET A 667 3.60 49.20 25.36
CA MET A 667 2.27 49.79 25.47
C MET A 667 2.39 51.01 26.39
N SER A 668 2.69 52.19 25.83
CA SER A 668 2.86 53.42 26.62
C SER A 668 1.64 54.34 26.44
N PRO A 669 1.06 54.89 27.53
CA PRO A 669 -0.06 55.84 27.47
C PRO A 669 0.25 57.17 26.78
N GLU A 670 1.53 57.53 26.67
CA GLU A 670 2.02 58.86 26.25
C GLU A 670 2.45 58.92 24.78
N ARG A 671 2.06 57.92 23.97
CA ARG A 671 2.48 57.83 22.58
C ARG A 671 1.83 58.93 21.73
N LYS A 672 2.67 59.76 21.09
CA LYS A 672 2.22 60.74 20.10
C LYS A 672 1.70 60.00 18.85
N GLU A 673 0.57 60.47 18.34
CA GLU A 673 -0.05 60.01 17.09
C GLU A 673 1.00 59.91 15.96
N GLY A 674 1.24 58.70 15.44
CA GLY A 674 2.16 58.45 14.32
C GLY A 674 3.55 57.85 14.63
N GLN A 675 3.88 57.49 15.89
CA GLN A 675 5.10 56.69 16.17
C GLN A 675 4.81 55.17 16.13
N PRO A 676 5.59 54.37 15.37
CA PRO A 676 5.37 52.93 15.24
C PRO A 676 5.63 52.18 16.56
N SER A 677 4.90 51.08 16.78
CA SER A 677 5.14 50.13 17.89
C SER A 677 6.55 49.53 17.80
N GLU A 678 7.35 49.68 18.87
CA GLU A 678 8.63 48.97 19.03
C GLU A 678 8.37 47.46 19.19
N PHE A 679 8.31 46.77 18.07
CA PHE A 679 8.24 45.32 18.02
C PHE A 679 9.61 44.73 18.31
N SER A 680 9.67 43.85 19.30
CA SER A 680 10.82 43.01 19.60
C SER A 680 10.46 41.56 19.33
N ALA A 681 11.24 40.86 18.49
CA ALA A 681 10.94 39.48 18.12
C ALA A 681 11.22 38.51 19.28
N LEU A 682 10.39 37.48 19.43
CA LEU A 682 10.70 36.36 20.32
C LEU A 682 11.74 35.45 19.64
N GLU A 683 12.84 35.15 20.32
CA GLU A 683 14.01 34.51 19.70
C GLU A 683 14.00 32.98 19.69
N ARG A 684 13.07 32.35 20.43
CA ARG A 684 13.05 30.89 20.63
C ARG A 684 11.72 30.28 20.21
N TYR A 685 11.78 29.15 19.48
CA TYR A 685 10.62 28.36 19.08
C TYR A 685 10.76 26.91 19.54
N ARG A 686 9.91 26.49 20.48
CA ARG A 686 9.95 25.16 21.09
C ARG A 686 8.54 24.65 21.35
N ASP A 687 8.31 23.36 21.13
CA ASP A 687 7.03 22.69 21.41
C ASP A 687 5.80 23.41 20.80
N GLY A 688 5.99 23.99 19.61
CA GLY A 688 4.93 24.71 18.88
C GLY A 688 4.66 26.14 19.35
N ARG A 689 5.56 26.75 20.14
CA ARG A 689 5.39 28.08 20.76
C ARG A 689 6.60 28.98 20.51
N TRP A 690 6.34 30.26 20.29
CA TRP A 690 7.33 31.33 20.36
C TRP A 690 7.43 31.85 21.79
N GLN A 691 8.65 32.00 22.30
CA GLN A 691 8.95 32.44 23.66
C GLN A 691 10.28 33.21 23.71
N ALA A 692 10.51 33.96 24.80
CA ALA A 692 11.64 34.86 24.90
C ALA A 692 12.98 34.13 25.12
N SER A 693 12.96 32.96 25.77
CA SER A 693 14.18 32.19 26.10
C SER A 693 13.91 30.68 26.10
N ASP A 694 14.96 29.85 26.21
CA ASP A 694 14.83 28.39 26.35
C ASP A 694 14.33 27.95 27.74
N GLU A 695 14.50 28.81 28.76
CA GLU A 695 13.94 28.65 30.10
C GLU A 695 12.49 29.15 30.15
N PHE A 696 11.59 28.38 30.76
CA PHE A 696 10.16 28.70 30.83
C PHE A 696 9.55 28.21 32.16
N PRO A 697 8.84 29.07 32.92
CA PRO A 697 8.64 30.50 32.69
C PRO A 697 9.95 31.29 32.79
N THR A 698 10.01 32.41 32.08
CA THR A 698 11.13 33.35 32.15
C THR A 698 11.02 34.27 33.35
N THR A 699 12.10 34.94 33.74
CA THR A 699 12.02 36.06 34.70
C THR A 699 11.27 37.25 34.09
N ALA A 700 10.89 38.23 34.92
CA ALA A 700 10.38 39.51 34.44
C ALA A 700 11.36 40.13 33.40
N PRO A 701 10.84 40.79 32.35
CA PRO A 701 9.45 41.23 32.19
C PRO A 701 8.54 40.23 31.44
N PHE A 702 9.07 39.11 30.94
CA PHE A 702 8.32 38.19 30.08
C PHE A 702 7.51 37.13 30.84
N GLY A 703 8.01 36.59 31.96
CA GLY A 703 7.23 35.66 32.78
C GLY A 703 6.78 34.42 32.02
N HIS A 704 5.47 34.19 32.01
CA HIS A 704 4.81 33.11 31.27
C HIS A 704 4.52 33.43 29.80
N ALA A 705 5.00 34.55 29.26
CA ALA A 705 4.67 34.99 27.90
C ALA A 705 5.05 33.96 26.83
N TYR A 706 4.09 33.61 25.98
CA TYR A 706 4.32 32.85 24.76
C TYR A 706 3.24 33.11 23.71
N LEU A 707 3.55 32.81 22.45
CA LEU A 707 2.59 32.77 21.35
C LEU A 707 2.59 31.37 20.72
N GLY A 708 1.45 30.69 20.77
CA GLY A 708 1.20 29.42 20.09
C GLY A 708 0.29 29.59 18.88
N LYS A 709 -0.15 28.49 18.25
CA LYS A 709 -1.02 28.52 17.06
C LYS A 709 -2.38 29.20 17.29
N SER A 710 -3.09 28.88 18.38
CA SER A 710 -4.45 29.36 18.66
C SER A 710 -4.52 30.56 19.61
N GLY A 711 -3.43 30.95 20.25
CA GLY A 711 -3.42 31.98 21.28
C GLY A 711 -2.06 32.11 21.95
N GLY A 712 -2.04 32.47 23.23
CA GLY A 712 -0.82 32.70 23.98
C GLY A 712 -1.06 32.96 25.46
N HIS A 713 -0.02 33.47 26.11
CA HIS A 713 -0.08 34.04 27.45
C HIS A 713 0.60 35.41 27.42
N THR A 714 0.05 36.37 28.14
CA THR A 714 0.58 37.75 28.22
C THR A 714 1.89 37.81 29.02
N THR A 715 2.54 38.98 29.00
CA THR A 715 3.75 39.29 29.77
C THR A 715 3.45 39.52 31.25
N SER A 716 4.48 39.42 32.10
CA SER A 716 4.35 39.78 33.52
C SER A 716 4.33 41.30 33.76
N ASP A 717 4.82 42.08 32.80
CA ASP A 717 4.86 43.54 32.82
C ASP A 717 3.66 44.11 32.03
N PRO A 718 2.80 44.95 32.64
CA PRO A 718 1.66 45.56 31.96
C PRO A 718 2.04 46.64 30.93
N SER A 719 3.29 47.10 30.91
CA SER A 719 3.81 47.98 29.85
C SER A 719 4.19 47.22 28.57
N LEU A 720 4.10 45.88 28.58
CA LEU A 720 4.37 45.03 27.43
C LEU A 720 3.13 44.22 27.03
N GLY A 721 3.01 43.94 25.74
CA GLY A 721 2.05 43.00 25.20
C GLY A 721 2.73 41.99 24.30
N VAL A 722 2.22 40.76 24.25
CA VAL A 722 2.62 39.79 23.22
C VAL A 722 1.91 40.15 21.92
N VAL A 723 2.63 40.12 20.80
CA VAL A 723 2.13 40.61 19.52
C VAL A 723 2.32 39.60 18.40
N ARG A 724 1.24 39.39 17.64
CA ARG A 724 1.29 38.78 16.30
C ARG A 724 1.23 39.92 15.29
N ARG A 725 2.34 40.15 14.58
CA ARG A 725 2.46 41.19 13.56
C ARG A 725 2.24 40.59 12.18
N TYR A 726 1.33 41.16 11.42
CA TYR A 726 1.20 40.96 9.98
C TYR A 726 1.91 42.11 9.24
N THR A 727 2.67 41.82 8.18
CA THR A 727 3.31 42.83 7.32
C THR A 727 2.83 42.71 5.88
N ALA A 728 2.29 43.78 5.32
CA ALA A 728 1.78 43.82 3.96
C ALA A 728 2.91 43.66 2.92
N PRO A 729 2.85 42.66 2.01
CA PRO A 729 3.92 42.45 1.03
C PRO A 729 3.88 43.45 -0.14
N GLN A 730 2.73 44.10 -0.34
CA GLN A 730 2.48 45.03 -1.44
C GLN A 730 1.34 45.97 -1.04
N ASN A 731 1.03 46.96 -1.90
CA ASN A 731 -0.12 47.82 -1.69
C ASN A 731 -1.41 47.02 -1.85
N GLU A 732 -2.27 47.02 -0.83
CA GLU A 732 -3.47 46.19 -0.81
C GLU A 732 -4.56 46.76 0.11
N THR A 733 -5.80 46.37 -0.16
CA THR A 733 -6.92 46.57 0.77
C THR A 733 -7.26 45.24 1.40
N ILE A 734 -7.28 45.19 2.73
CA ILE A 734 -7.61 43.99 3.51
C ILE A 734 -8.86 44.21 4.36
N THR A 735 -9.58 43.12 4.62
CA THR A 735 -10.64 43.03 5.64
C THR A 735 -10.17 42.05 6.72
N LEU A 736 -10.12 42.51 7.97
CA LEU A 736 -9.71 41.76 9.15
C LEU A 736 -10.92 41.40 10.01
N GLU A 737 -11.07 40.12 10.34
CA GLU A 737 -12.08 39.61 11.27
C GLU A 737 -11.52 38.46 12.11
N GLY A 738 -12.16 38.16 13.23
CA GLY A 738 -11.80 36.97 14.02
C GLY A 738 -12.39 36.96 15.42
N ASN A 739 -11.83 36.13 16.31
CA ASN A 739 -12.36 35.92 17.65
C ASN A 739 -11.26 36.10 18.70
N ILE A 740 -11.63 36.74 19.80
CA ILE A 740 -10.83 36.89 21.02
C ILE A 740 -11.53 36.19 22.17
N ARG A 741 -10.78 35.50 23.03
CA ARG A 741 -11.33 34.79 24.17
C ARG A 741 -10.34 34.71 25.32
N HIS A 742 -10.86 34.93 26.52
CA HIS A 742 -10.19 34.59 27.78
C HIS A 742 -11.13 33.66 28.57
N LYS A 743 -10.65 32.48 28.97
CA LYS A 743 -11.49 31.41 29.54
C LYS A 743 -11.56 31.41 31.06
N SER A 744 -10.57 32.00 31.72
CA SER A 744 -10.46 31.94 33.17
C SER A 744 -11.49 32.88 33.79
N ASP A 745 -12.14 32.42 34.86
CA ASP A 745 -12.94 33.25 35.77
C ASP A 745 -12.08 33.90 36.86
N GLN A 746 -10.80 33.52 36.95
CA GLN A 746 -9.77 34.12 37.80
C GLN A 746 -8.89 35.09 37.00
N GLY A 747 -8.28 36.05 37.70
CA GLY A 747 -7.51 37.15 37.11
C GLY A 747 -8.38 38.38 36.83
N ASP A 748 -7.84 39.35 36.11
CA ASP A 748 -8.52 40.59 35.73
C ASP A 748 -8.72 40.75 34.23
N GLY A 749 -8.48 39.68 33.47
CA GLY A 749 -8.79 39.56 32.05
C GLY A 749 -7.61 39.97 31.16
N VAL A 750 -7.76 39.69 29.87
CA VAL A 750 -6.77 40.04 28.85
C VAL A 750 -7.35 41.11 27.95
N THR A 751 -6.57 42.17 27.72
CA THR A 751 -6.91 43.23 26.77
C THR A 751 -6.31 42.91 25.41
N PHE A 752 -7.16 42.97 24.39
CA PHE A 752 -6.83 42.67 23.00
C PHE A 752 -6.89 43.97 22.20
N VAL A 753 -5.77 44.36 21.61
CA VAL A 753 -5.61 45.62 20.88
C VAL A 753 -5.17 45.35 19.45
N ILE A 754 -5.79 46.01 18.47
CA ILE A 754 -5.36 45.98 17.07
C ILE A 754 -4.74 47.33 16.74
N HIS A 755 -3.47 47.33 16.35
CA HIS A 755 -2.82 48.51 15.77
C HIS A 755 -2.60 48.34 14.27
N VAL A 756 -2.84 49.41 13.50
CA VAL A 756 -2.48 49.50 12.09
C VAL A 756 -1.46 50.62 11.93
N ASN A 757 -0.25 50.28 11.49
CA ASN A 757 0.91 51.20 11.45
C ASN A 757 1.15 51.95 12.77
N GLY A 758 0.93 51.26 13.90
CA GLY A 758 1.09 51.83 15.24
C GLY A 758 -0.10 52.65 15.76
N GLN A 759 -1.12 52.90 14.93
CA GLN A 759 -2.37 53.53 15.36
C GLN A 759 -3.37 52.49 15.85
N GLU A 760 -3.91 52.68 17.05
CA GLU A 760 -4.97 51.84 17.59
C GLU A 760 -6.28 51.99 16.81
N VAL A 761 -6.88 50.87 16.44
CA VAL A 761 -8.15 50.82 15.68
C VAL A 761 -9.21 49.95 16.35
N TYR A 762 -8.83 49.15 17.35
CA TYR A 762 -9.72 48.30 18.11
C TYR A 762 -9.08 47.96 19.45
N GLU A 763 -9.88 48.02 20.52
CA GLU A 763 -9.53 47.56 21.86
C GLU A 763 -10.74 46.82 22.45
N SER A 764 -10.51 45.68 23.08
CA SER A 764 -11.52 45.01 23.91
C SER A 764 -10.86 44.16 24.99
N THR A 765 -11.43 44.17 26.19
CA THR A 765 -10.97 43.35 27.31
C THR A 765 -11.93 42.20 27.54
N GLN A 766 -11.41 40.98 27.70
CA GLN A 766 -12.22 39.78 27.94
C GLN A 766 -11.83 39.13 29.27
N LEU A 767 -12.83 38.72 30.04
CA LEU A 767 -12.70 37.96 31.29
C LEU A 767 -13.82 36.93 31.31
N ASN A 768 -13.47 35.63 31.31
CA ASN A 768 -14.42 34.53 31.17
C ASN A 768 -15.44 34.75 30.02
N SER A 769 -14.96 35.31 28.91
CA SER A 769 -15.80 35.73 27.78
C SER A 769 -15.12 35.50 26.44
N GLN A 770 -15.93 35.47 25.39
CA GLN A 770 -15.48 35.42 24.00
C GLN A 770 -16.22 36.48 23.20
N GLN A 771 -15.51 37.15 22.29
CA GLN A 771 -16.07 38.15 21.39
C GLN A 771 -15.49 38.00 19.98
N THR A 772 -16.30 38.31 18.97
CA THR A 772 -15.86 38.47 17.58
C THR A 772 -15.44 39.92 17.33
N HIS A 773 -14.28 40.13 16.70
CA HIS A 773 -13.82 41.44 16.22
C HIS A 773 -13.90 41.52 14.69
N GLY A 774 -14.00 42.73 14.16
CA GLY A 774 -14.22 43.00 12.74
C GLY A 774 -15.67 42.80 12.25
N PRO A 775 -15.90 42.94 10.93
CA PRO A 775 -14.89 43.19 9.90
C PRO A 775 -14.32 44.62 9.96
N HIS A 776 -13.00 44.75 9.99
CA HIS A 776 -12.28 46.02 9.89
C HIS A 776 -11.57 46.11 8.55
N GLN A 777 -11.78 47.18 7.77
CA GLN A 777 -11.19 47.34 6.45
C GLN A 777 -10.04 48.36 6.46
N PHE A 778 -8.89 47.99 5.92
CA PHE A 778 -7.70 48.84 5.90
C PHE A 778 -7.08 48.90 4.50
N ARG A 779 -6.54 50.07 4.12
CA ARG A 779 -5.66 50.24 2.96
C ARG A 779 -4.22 50.28 3.43
N LEU A 780 -3.43 49.28 3.04
CA LEU A 780 -2.04 49.10 3.45
C LEU A 780 -1.10 49.33 2.27
N LYS A 781 0.03 49.98 2.52
CA LYS A 781 1.19 50.02 1.60
C LYS A 781 2.11 48.83 1.85
N ALA A 782 2.97 48.52 0.89
CA ALA A 782 4.03 47.53 1.09
C ALA A 782 4.90 47.90 2.31
N GLY A 783 5.02 46.99 3.28
CA GLY A 783 5.75 47.19 4.53
C GLY A 783 4.88 47.65 5.71
N ASP A 784 3.63 48.08 5.48
CA ASP A 784 2.71 48.46 6.55
C ASP A 784 2.37 47.25 7.44
N THR A 785 2.09 47.51 8.72
CA THR A 785 1.91 46.46 9.73
C THR A 785 0.53 46.48 10.37
N VAL A 786 0.00 45.30 10.65
CA VAL A 786 -1.17 45.09 11.52
C VAL A 786 -0.74 44.26 12.72
N ASP A 787 -0.76 44.84 13.90
CA ASP A 787 -0.35 44.20 15.15
C ASP A 787 -1.57 43.77 15.94
N LEU A 788 -1.64 42.47 16.27
CA LEU A 788 -2.63 41.88 17.18
C LEU A 788 -1.94 41.69 18.53
N ILE A 789 -2.24 42.57 19.47
CA ILE A 789 -1.50 42.74 20.73
C ILE A 789 -2.37 42.31 21.90
N ALA A 790 -1.90 41.34 22.69
CA ALA A 790 -2.55 40.92 23.92
C ALA A 790 -1.72 41.38 25.11
N THR A 791 -2.32 42.19 25.99
CA THR A 791 -1.68 42.74 27.19
C THR A 791 -2.33 42.16 28.44
N PRO A 792 -1.56 42.00 29.53
CA PRO A 792 -2.15 41.62 30.81
C PRO A 792 -3.05 42.76 31.33
N GLY A 793 -3.89 42.44 32.29
CA GLY A 793 -4.60 43.45 33.08
C GLY A 793 -3.64 44.18 34.05
N ARG A 794 -4.17 44.62 35.19
CA ARG A 794 -3.38 45.06 36.35
C ARG A 794 -2.54 43.91 36.91
N THR A 795 -2.97 42.66 36.74
CA THR A 795 -2.19 41.47 37.10
C THR A 795 -1.92 40.61 35.88
N SER A 796 -0.87 39.78 35.95
CA SER A 796 -0.51 38.83 34.88
C SER A 796 -0.91 37.37 35.19
N SER A 797 -1.77 37.18 36.20
CA SER A 797 -2.17 35.84 36.66
C SER A 797 -3.39 35.36 35.86
N PHE A 798 -3.33 34.12 35.38
CA PHE A 798 -4.41 33.47 34.62
C PHE A 798 -4.69 34.08 33.24
N ASP A 799 -3.69 34.71 32.61
CA ASP A 799 -3.84 35.45 31.34
C ASP A 799 -3.57 34.62 30.08
N SER A 800 -3.90 33.33 30.11
CA SER A 800 -3.92 32.54 28.88
C SER A 800 -5.11 32.97 28.02
N PHE A 801 -4.87 33.23 26.74
CA PHE A 801 -5.88 33.71 25.80
C PHE A 801 -5.92 32.89 24.51
N GLU A 802 -7.03 32.99 23.79
CA GLU A 802 -7.19 32.53 22.41
C GLU A 802 -7.46 33.73 21.50
N TRP A 803 -6.78 33.78 20.35
CA TRP A 803 -6.99 34.83 19.35
C TRP A 803 -6.84 34.28 17.94
N THR A 804 -7.93 34.35 17.18
CA THR A 804 -7.97 34.08 15.74
C THR A 804 -8.17 35.37 14.97
N ALA A 805 -7.46 35.50 13.86
CA ALA A 805 -7.58 36.59 12.91
C ALA A 805 -7.45 36.06 11.48
N LYS A 806 -8.37 36.49 10.62
CA LYS A 806 -8.41 36.22 9.19
C LYS A 806 -8.35 37.54 8.44
N LEU A 807 -7.38 37.66 7.54
CA LEU A 807 -7.23 38.80 6.65
C LEU A 807 -7.60 38.35 5.23
N GLN A 808 -8.61 38.99 4.65
CA GLN A 808 -9.04 38.76 3.27
C GLN A 808 -8.66 39.96 2.40
N THR A 809 -8.03 39.69 1.25
CA THR A 809 -7.74 40.72 0.25
C THR A 809 -8.99 41.02 -0.58
N ALA A 810 -9.13 42.25 -1.10
CA ALA A 810 -10.30 42.67 -1.89
C ALA A 810 -10.61 41.78 -3.12
N ASN A 811 -9.62 41.06 -3.65
CA ASN A 811 -9.80 40.16 -4.80
C ASN A 811 -10.14 38.72 -4.39
N ALA A 812 -10.26 38.42 -3.08
CA ALA A 812 -10.57 37.11 -2.49
C ALA A 812 -9.66 35.93 -2.95
N GLN A 813 -8.52 36.21 -3.58
CA GLN A 813 -7.63 35.17 -4.13
C GLN A 813 -6.67 34.58 -3.09
N GLU A 814 -6.41 35.28 -1.99
CA GLU A 814 -5.43 34.86 -0.97
C GLU A 814 -6.00 35.05 0.45
N GLU A 815 -6.27 33.94 1.13
CA GLU A 815 -6.64 33.91 2.55
C GLU A 815 -5.38 34.01 3.42
N ARG A 816 -5.35 34.91 4.39
CA ARG A 816 -4.24 35.04 5.36
C ARG A 816 -4.78 34.86 6.77
N ASP A 817 -4.75 33.62 7.22
CA ASP A 817 -5.24 33.20 8.53
C ASP A 817 -4.08 33.01 9.52
N SER A 818 -4.17 33.68 10.67
CA SER A 818 -3.17 33.68 11.74
C SER A 818 -2.90 32.30 12.38
N MET A 819 -3.87 31.37 12.33
CA MET A 819 -3.68 29.99 12.80
C MET A 819 -3.14 29.08 11.70
N LYS A 820 -3.71 29.16 10.49
CA LYS A 820 -3.32 28.34 9.33
C LYS A 820 -1.88 28.62 8.91
N HIS A 821 -1.45 29.87 9.03
CA HIS A 821 -0.12 30.33 8.65
C HIS A 821 0.82 30.56 9.84
N PHE A 822 0.46 30.07 11.04
CA PHE A 822 1.39 30.04 12.17
C PHE A 822 2.54 29.07 11.91
N SER A 823 3.78 29.56 12.05
CA SER A 823 4.98 28.73 11.91
C SER A 823 6.07 29.13 12.89
N GLY A 824 7.00 28.20 13.15
CA GLY A 824 8.30 28.52 13.74
C GLY A 824 9.19 29.33 12.77
N PRO A 825 10.50 29.47 13.05
CA PRO A 825 11.42 30.25 12.25
C PRO A 825 11.30 29.90 10.77
N PHE A 826 10.88 30.88 9.97
CA PHE A 826 10.68 30.69 8.55
C PHE A 826 11.99 31.01 7.81
N GLU A 827 12.75 29.97 7.45
CA GLU A 827 13.81 30.13 6.46
C GLU A 827 13.19 30.28 5.08
N LYS A 828 13.40 31.44 4.42
CA LYS A 828 13.22 31.58 2.98
C LYS A 828 14.27 30.71 2.27
N LYS A 829 14.12 29.39 2.29
CA LYS A 829 14.82 28.53 1.33
C LYS A 829 14.28 28.90 -0.03
N LYS A 830 15.01 29.75 -0.77
CA LYS A 830 14.72 30.05 -2.16
C LYS A 830 14.71 28.72 -2.89
N ILE A 831 13.52 28.23 -3.26
CA ILE A 831 13.41 27.13 -4.23
C ILE A 831 14.05 27.68 -5.50
N GLN A 832 15.30 27.29 -5.74
CA GLN A 832 15.99 27.68 -6.96
C GLN A 832 15.33 26.93 -8.11
N SER A 833 14.67 27.68 -8.99
CA SER A 833 14.08 27.14 -10.21
C SER A 833 15.12 26.34 -10.99
N LEU A 834 14.72 25.18 -11.50
CA LEU A 834 15.53 24.39 -12.42
C LEU A 834 15.81 25.19 -13.69
N ASP A 835 17.04 25.10 -14.20
CA ASP A 835 17.34 25.62 -15.52
C ASP A 835 16.76 24.74 -16.65
N ARG A 836 16.93 25.10 -17.93
CA ARG A 836 16.29 24.31 -19.00
C ARG A 836 16.85 22.91 -19.18
N LEU A 837 18.14 22.69 -18.94
CA LEU A 837 18.71 21.36 -19.03
C LEU A 837 18.22 20.50 -17.86
N GLU A 838 18.10 21.11 -16.68
CA GLU A 838 17.54 20.48 -15.49
C GLU A 838 16.05 20.17 -15.65
N GLN A 839 15.27 21.08 -16.24
CA GLN A 839 13.87 20.84 -16.61
C GLN A 839 13.76 19.71 -17.63
N LEU A 840 14.64 19.64 -18.63
CA LEU A 840 14.65 18.52 -19.59
C LEU A 840 14.95 17.20 -18.87
N ALA A 841 15.89 17.18 -17.92
CA ALA A 841 16.13 16.00 -17.08
C ALA A 841 14.85 15.55 -16.35
N GLN A 842 14.16 16.50 -15.73
CA GLN A 842 12.92 16.25 -15.01
C GLN A 842 11.81 15.75 -15.94
N ILE A 843 11.64 16.34 -17.13
CA ILE A 843 10.65 15.91 -18.14
C ILE A 843 10.89 14.45 -18.54
N LEU A 844 12.15 14.06 -18.78
CA LEU A 844 12.47 12.69 -19.17
C LEU A 844 12.20 11.69 -18.03
N ILE A 845 12.51 12.05 -16.77
CA ILE A 845 12.20 11.23 -15.60
C ILE A 845 10.68 11.07 -15.39
N LEU A 846 9.90 12.09 -15.75
CA LEU A 846 8.42 12.07 -15.68
C LEU A 846 7.77 11.28 -16.83
N SER A 847 8.53 10.87 -17.84
CA SER A 847 7.96 10.22 -19.02
C SER A 847 7.47 8.80 -18.73
N ASN A 848 6.47 8.35 -19.51
CA ASN A 848 6.02 6.96 -19.47
C ASN A 848 7.14 5.99 -19.83
N GLU A 849 8.04 6.37 -20.74
CA GLU A 849 9.21 5.55 -21.06
C GLU A 849 10.13 5.39 -19.86
N PHE A 850 10.21 6.34 -18.93
CA PHE A 850 10.96 6.15 -17.70
C PHE A 850 10.17 5.33 -16.65
N ALA A 851 8.86 5.49 -16.57
CA ALA A 851 8.03 4.83 -15.55
C ALA A 851 7.61 3.39 -15.89
N PHE A 852 7.65 2.98 -17.16
CA PHE A 852 7.17 1.68 -17.64
C PHE A 852 8.28 0.85 -18.28
N ILE A 853 8.10 -0.46 -18.25
CA ILE A 853 8.92 -1.48 -18.90
C ILE A 853 8.00 -2.13 -19.92
N ASP A 854 8.37 -2.07 -21.19
CA ASP A 854 7.70 -2.83 -22.24
C ASP A 854 8.19 -4.28 -22.23
#